data_AF-A0AAE0F2E1-F1
#
_entry.id   AF-A0AAE0F2E1-F1
#
_cell.length_a   1.000
_cell.length_b   1.000
_cell.length_c   1.000
_cell.angle_alpha   90.00
_cell.angle_beta   90.00
_cell.angle_gamma   90.00
#
_symmetry.space_group_name_H-M   'P 1'
#
loop_
_entity.id
_entity.type
_entity.pdbx_description
1 polymer ?
#
loop_
_entity_poly.entity_id
_entity_poly.type
_entity_poly.pdbx_seq_one_letter_code
_entity_poly.pdbx_strand_id
1 'polypeptide(L)'
;MRWLQKPPPRFDHGVSLLDVTPLQQIWLDKEIKGALGTGAWGRATQRQHASRAFLVNKPDSPRIFVKFMKVMMEALRSPSAAEDRQELLKLKNRRVATPRHELIEHLGLEVDLKEGLFRVTEMRIDKIHAQAKSIICDATREKRWLSVRRLAAFNGLCESVYLAMPAARLYLRELYFVLSTKRSWGAKVKLTRQSFHDLEWWLRLPVMSWWSGRKIWRSPTRAKLHTDSSLHARGGVLNLNKEARGFCPGELRHLHITQLELEVVFKTVKSFMRELEGKMVWLYCNNQAVVAMLSHFTSRNPELMRRMRKLWPLLDLHDIELQVRYIRSEANEWADRLSRCEDIDDWRLNRRWFEWADSHWGPHTVDRFASEILAQLPRYFAEWFDPHCEGVDSLAYDWRGENNWVNPPWGLLDEEGPLPIEQTGRLPAARDVQVGRDHVPQTVSNDDVEEPQQSTSTTAATVPAGTRLKIYWELDDAWYPGVVRLYDDDGFAEIVYDDGDEEVVDLAEETFSVIHDNEIKKPSFLEKAFGLRWRTELGVSEHSELAEQREWLPATTPTVLLYLASLLDRGKIRATSLQPYLSAINCYHEDLGYDAPAKGRSVVRAVKGMAVLQAQREVASGDILTERTYLPAPHVWAAQQAASASTPRTSEELQLLRAYVYTVFAYIAFGRPDTGVAMHWEHVSSTEEELSIVLLKEKGRRHHRVKRRLQIPWRGVGGLRGVLQNWQVHRDLAWRSYTSSRTPSSNVHGSYWGLPGERGTFEGDSLANEWIQLALDSLGCLPPEGRHFTAYSTRKGAATGARAEGLLFRRLGSDLPCCTSVHRPNGHPRRVHAALLRVDGTAE
;
A
#
# COMPACT_ATOMS: atom_id res chain seq x y z
N MET A 1 -8.44 40.69 -2.99
CA MET A 1 -9.87 40.40 -2.82
C MET A 1 -10.00 39.06 -2.10
N ARG A 2 -10.79 39.01 -1.01
CA ARG A 2 -11.11 37.75 -0.31
C ARG A 2 -12.13 37.00 -1.17
N TRP A 3 -11.90 35.72 -1.42
CA TRP A 3 -12.91 34.83 -1.98
C TRP A 3 -14.07 34.74 -0.97
N LEU A 4 -15.22 35.29 -1.34
CA LEU A 4 -16.45 35.29 -0.52
C LEU A 4 -17.34 34.07 -0.82
N GLN A 5 -16.99 33.25 -1.81
CA GLN A 5 -17.65 31.99 -2.14
C GLN A 5 -16.60 30.93 -2.51
N LYS A 6 -16.93 29.65 -2.30
CA LYS A 6 -16.08 28.45 -2.53
C LYS A 6 -15.37 28.51 -3.90
N PRO A 7 -14.19 27.86 -4.05
CA PRO A 7 -13.51 27.77 -5.34
C PRO A 7 -14.45 27.22 -6.44
N PRO A 8 -14.28 27.64 -7.71
CA PRO A 8 -15.10 27.12 -8.79
C PRO A 8 -14.95 25.59 -8.87
N PRO A 9 -16.05 24.85 -9.10
CA PRO A 9 -16.04 23.39 -9.17
C PRO A 9 -15.19 22.87 -10.34
N ARG A 10 -14.78 21.60 -10.28
CA ARG A 10 -13.97 20.94 -11.33
C ARG A 10 -14.73 20.96 -12.67
N PHE A 11 -14.00 20.88 -13.79
CA PHE A 11 -14.50 21.13 -15.16
C PHE A 11 -15.59 20.15 -15.64
N ASP A 12 -15.76 19.05 -14.94
CA ASP A 12 -16.72 17.95 -15.09
C ASP A 12 -18.04 18.17 -14.34
N HIS A 13 -18.14 19.22 -13.52
CA HIS A 13 -19.34 19.59 -12.74
C HIS A 13 -20.20 20.68 -13.43
N GLY A 14 -20.32 20.64 -14.75
CA GLY A 14 -21.19 21.55 -15.50
C GLY A 14 -22.68 21.18 -15.37
N VAL A 15 -23.58 22.16 -15.43
CA VAL A 15 -25.03 21.91 -15.44
C VAL A 15 -25.38 21.23 -16.76
N SER A 16 -26.03 20.06 -16.70
CA SER A 16 -26.55 19.39 -17.89
C SER A 16 -27.40 20.36 -18.71
N LEU A 17 -27.29 20.36 -20.05
CA LEU A 17 -28.14 21.20 -20.89
C LEU A 17 -29.64 20.86 -20.77
N LEU A 18 -29.96 19.75 -20.09
CA LEU A 18 -31.33 19.34 -19.75
C LEU A 18 -31.83 19.92 -18.42
N ASP A 19 -30.92 20.37 -17.54
CA ASP A 19 -31.20 20.82 -16.17
C ASP A 19 -30.90 22.31 -15.97
N VAL A 20 -30.98 23.10 -17.06
CA VAL A 20 -30.70 24.54 -17.02
C VAL A 20 -31.90 25.32 -16.45
N THR A 21 -31.62 26.36 -15.67
CA THR A 21 -32.65 27.28 -15.18
C THR A 21 -33.32 28.04 -16.33
N PRO A 22 -34.53 28.61 -16.17
CA PRO A 22 -35.20 29.38 -17.23
C PRO A 22 -34.35 30.52 -17.80
N LEU A 23 -33.56 31.20 -16.96
CA LEU A 23 -32.63 32.26 -17.41
C LEU A 23 -31.46 31.70 -18.23
N GLN A 24 -30.93 30.54 -17.83
CA GLN A 24 -29.88 29.85 -18.58
C GLN A 24 -30.41 29.28 -19.90
N GLN A 25 -31.67 28.82 -19.95
CA GLN A 25 -32.32 28.36 -21.17
C GLN A 25 -32.45 29.51 -22.19
N ILE A 26 -32.87 30.70 -21.76
CA ILE A 26 -32.95 31.88 -22.63
C ILE A 26 -31.58 32.22 -23.22
N TRP A 27 -30.52 32.18 -22.41
CA TRP A 27 -29.16 32.40 -22.89
C TRP A 27 -28.70 31.30 -23.85
N LEU A 28 -28.98 30.04 -23.52
CA LEU A 28 -28.61 28.87 -24.32
C LEU A 28 -29.29 28.90 -25.69
N ASP A 29 -30.59 29.22 -25.73
CA ASP A 29 -31.35 29.34 -26.98
C ASP A 29 -30.78 30.45 -27.87
N LYS A 30 -30.38 31.57 -27.27
CA LYS A 30 -29.72 32.67 -27.98
C LYS A 30 -28.38 32.24 -28.58
N GLU A 31 -27.54 31.54 -27.82
CA GLU A 31 -26.25 31.05 -28.29
C GLU A 31 -26.38 29.94 -29.35
N ILE A 32 -27.31 29.00 -29.18
CA ILE A 32 -27.60 27.96 -30.19
C ILE A 32 -28.08 28.62 -31.48
N LYS A 33 -28.99 29.60 -31.39
CA LYS A 33 -29.45 30.36 -32.55
C LYS A 33 -28.32 31.13 -33.22
N GLY A 34 -27.40 31.70 -32.42
CA GLY A 34 -26.18 32.35 -32.92
C GLY A 34 -25.22 31.38 -33.62
N ALA A 35 -24.98 30.21 -33.03
CA ALA A 35 -24.12 29.17 -33.59
C ALA A 35 -24.68 28.58 -34.90
N LEU A 36 -26.00 28.38 -34.97
CA LEU A 36 -26.69 27.99 -36.20
C LEU A 36 -26.67 29.11 -37.25
N GLY A 37 -26.91 30.36 -36.84
CA GLY A 37 -26.92 31.51 -37.75
C GLY A 37 -25.55 31.87 -38.33
N THR A 38 -24.47 31.61 -37.59
CA THR A 38 -23.09 31.81 -38.06
C THR A 38 -22.53 30.62 -38.86
N GLY A 39 -23.30 29.53 -38.98
CA GLY A 39 -22.86 28.29 -39.62
C GLY A 39 -21.80 27.52 -38.81
N ALA A 40 -21.53 27.92 -37.56
CA ALA A 40 -20.62 27.18 -36.69
C ALA A 40 -21.20 25.81 -36.34
N TRP A 41 -22.52 25.74 -36.15
CA TRP A 41 -23.26 24.50 -35.93
C TRP A 41 -24.24 24.26 -37.09
N GLY A 42 -24.40 22.99 -37.46
CA GLY A 42 -25.45 22.53 -38.38
C GLY A 42 -26.47 21.68 -37.64
N ARG A 43 -27.69 21.58 -38.17
CA ARG A 43 -28.65 20.58 -37.67
C ARG A 43 -28.14 19.21 -38.08
N ALA A 44 -27.92 18.32 -37.11
CA ALA A 44 -27.46 16.97 -37.36
C ALA A 44 -28.50 16.22 -38.22
N THR A 45 -28.04 15.59 -39.30
CA THR A 45 -28.87 14.77 -40.20
C THR A 45 -28.95 13.32 -39.74
N GLN A 46 -28.02 12.88 -38.88
CA GLN A 46 -27.95 11.53 -38.32
C GLN A 46 -27.53 11.61 -36.84
N ARG A 47 -28.01 10.67 -36.02
CA ARG A 47 -27.75 10.63 -34.56
C ARG A 47 -26.70 9.60 -34.12
N GLN A 48 -25.93 9.07 -35.08
CA GLN A 48 -25.02 7.95 -34.86
C GLN A 48 -23.85 8.33 -33.92
N HIS A 49 -23.42 9.60 -33.96
CA HIS A 49 -22.35 10.12 -33.10
C HIS A 49 -22.85 11.34 -32.31
N ALA A 50 -23.19 11.14 -31.04
CA ALA A 50 -23.63 12.19 -30.14
C ALA A 50 -22.63 12.34 -28.98
N SER A 51 -22.17 13.58 -28.74
CA SER A 51 -21.31 13.91 -27.60
C SER A 51 -22.12 14.61 -26.52
N ARG A 52 -21.86 14.29 -25.25
CA ARG A 52 -22.46 15.01 -24.12
C ARG A 52 -21.96 16.46 -24.09
N ALA A 53 -22.86 17.39 -23.80
CA ALA A 53 -22.55 18.80 -23.62
C ALA A 53 -23.12 19.31 -22.28
N PHE A 54 -22.46 20.30 -21.69
CA PHE A 54 -22.81 20.89 -20.41
C PHE A 54 -22.58 22.39 -20.40
N LEU A 55 -23.35 23.10 -19.58
CA LEU A 55 -23.23 24.52 -19.35
C LEU A 55 -22.35 24.77 -18.12
N VAL A 56 -21.25 25.50 -18.30
CA VAL A 56 -20.37 25.91 -17.21
C VAL A 56 -20.60 27.40 -16.93
N ASN A 57 -21.04 27.71 -15.72
CA ASN A 57 -21.21 29.10 -15.27
C ASN A 57 -19.83 29.69 -14.93
N LYS A 58 -19.39 30.70 -15.68
CA LYS A 58 -18.23 31.52 -15.34
C LYS A 58 -18.68 32.88 -14.81
N PRO A 59 -17.83 33.60 -14.04
CA PRO A 59 -18.20 34.88 -13.40
C PRO A 59 -18.74 35.94 -14.38
N ASP A 60 -18.25 35.96 -15.63
CA ASP A 60 -18.62 36.98 -16.61
C ASP A 60 -19.77 36.54 -17.54
N SER A 61 -19.82 35.26 -17.93
CA SER A 61 -20.80 34.73 -18.88
C SER A 61 -20.76 33.20 -18.94
N PRO A 62 -21.90 32.50 -19.10
CA PRO A 62 -21.92 31.05 -19.26
C PRO A 62 -21.15 30.57 -20.50
N ARG A 63 -20.74 29.30 -20.51
CA ARG A 63 -20.07 28.66 -21.65
C ARG A 63 -20.63 27.26 -21.88
N ILE A 64 -20.84 26.89 -23.13
CA ILE A 64 -21.18 25.52 -23.54
C ILE A 64 -19.88 24.74 -23.70
N PHE A 65 -19.79 23.58 -23.07
CA PHE A 65 -18.66 22.66 -23.20
C PHE A 65 -19.16 21.33 -23.75
N VAL A 66 -18.39 20.71 -24.64
CA VAL A 66 -18.75 19.44 -25.30
C VAL A 66 -17.64 18.40 -25.04
N LYS A 67 -18.01 17.23 -24.50
CA LYS A 67 -17.07 16.15 -24.15
C LYS A 67 -16.81 15.24 -25.37
N PHE A 68 -15.71 15.48 -26.08
CA PHE A 68 -15.34 14.74 -27.29
C PHE A 68 -14.59 13.42 -27.06
N MET A 69 -14.40 12.97 -25.82
CA MET A 69 -13.48 11.85 -25.51
C MET A 69 -13.84 10.54 -26.24
N LYS A 70 -15.14 10.22 -26.34
CA LYS A 70 -15.61 8.99 -27.00
C LYS A 70 -15.45 9.06 -28.52
N VAL A 71 -15.84 10.18 -29.14
CA VAL A 71 -15.68 10.43 -30.59
C VAL A 71 -14.21 10.44 -30.98
N MET A 72 -13.33 10.98 -30.15
CA MET A 72 -11.89 11.02 -30.42
C MET A 72 -11.25 9.62 -30.33
N MET A 73 -11.69 8.78 -29.38
CA MET A 73 -11.24 7.39 -29.24
C MET A 73 -11.73 6.49 -30.38
N GLU A 74 -12.95 6.71 -30.87
CA GLU A 74 -13.53 5.99 -32.01
C GLU A 74 -12.89 6.43 -33.34
N ALA A 75 -12.66 7.72 -33.55
CA ALA A 75 -11.95 8.25 -34.72
C ALA A 75 -10.51 7.73 -34.81
N LEU A 76 -9.86 7.43 -33.69
CA LEU A 76 -8.51 6.85 -33.64
C LEU A 76 -8.48 5.34 -33.98
N ARG A 77 -9.64 4.67 -34.01
CA ARG A 77 -9.76 3.22 -34.30
C ARG A 77 -10.23 2.92 -35.73
N SER A 78 -10.69 3.92 -36.49
CA SER A 78 -11.16 3.76 -37.87
C SER A 78 -10.00 3.69 -38.90
N PRO A 79 -10.01 2.76 -39.87
CA PRO A 79 -9.08 2.76 -41.00
C PRO A 79 -9.28 3.92 -41.98
N SER A 80 -10.48 4.52 -42.05
CA SER A 80 -10.76 5.71 -42.89
C SER A 80 -10.11 6.98 -42.34
N ALA A 81 -9.59 6.93 -41.11
CA ALA A 81 -8.99 8.06 -40.43
C ALA A 81 -7.72 8.58 -41.12
N ALA A 82 -7.19 7.94 -42.17
CA ALA A 82 -6.08 8.51 -42.94
C ALA A 82 -6.53 9.72 -43.78
N GLU A 83 -7.68 9.63 -44.46
CA GLU A 83 -8.23 10.70 -45.30
C GLU A 83 -8.94 11.76 -44.45
N ASP A 84 -9.71 11.33 -43.45
CA ASP A 84 -10.36 12.24 -42.49
C ASP A 84 -9.34 13.01 -41.64
N ARG A 85 -8.18 12.42 -41.32
CA ARG A 85 -7.09 13.14 -40.62
C ARG A 85 -6.50 14.22 -41.51
N GLN A 86 -6.42 14.01 -42.82
CA GLN A 86 -5.93 15.02 -43.77
C GLN A 86 -6.96 16.14 -43.97
N GLU A 87 -8.26 15.84 -43.93
CA GLU A 87 -9.33 16.85 -44.03
C GLU A 87 -9.59 17.60 -42.70
N LEU A 88 -9.50 16.92 -41.56
CA LEU A 88 -9.52 17.53 -40.22
C LEU A 88 -8.28 18.40 -39.97
N LEU A 89 -7.11 18.02 -40.51
CA LEU A 89 -5.91 18.89 -40.54
C LEU A 89 -6.13 20.13 -41.42
N LYS A 90 -6.89 20.02 -42.52
CA LYS A 90 -7.29 21.18 -43.35
C LYS A 90 -8.33 22.07 -42.66
N LEU A 91 -9.27 21.50 -41.90
CA LEU A 91 -10.31 22.25 -41.16
C LEU A 91 -9.77 22.94 -39.90
N LYS A 92 -8.75 22.36 -39.23
CA LYS A 92 -8.00 23.01 -38.15
C LYS A 92 -7.36 24.34 -38.58
N ASN A 93 -7.13 24.51 -39.88
CA ASN A 93 -6.55 25.72 -40.47
C ASN A 93 -7.56 26.82 -40.85
N ARG A 94 -8.87 26.66 -40.62
CA ARG A 94 -9.85 27.69 -41.05
C ARG A 94 -10.19 28.77 -40.01
N ARG A 95 -9.81 28.63 -38.73
CA ARG A 95 -9.91 29.73 -37.72
C ARG A 95 -8.86 29.66 -36.61
N VAL A 96 -7.74 28.99 -36.84
CA VAL A 96 -6.56 29.12 -35.96
C VAL A 96 -5.65 30.08 -36.69
N ALA A 97 -5.36 31.24 -36.07
CA ALA A 97 -4.19 32.01 -36.43
C ALA A 97 -3.05 31.00 -36.58
N THR A 98 -2.52 30.85 -37.80
CA THR A 98 -1.37 29.97 -38.11
C THR A 98 -0.47 29.90 -36.89
N PRO A 99 -0.17 28.70 -36.31
CA PRO A 99 0.78 28.62 -35.22
C PRO A 99 2.06 29.19 -35.80
N ARG A 100 2.32 30.44 -35.48
CA ARG A 100 3.56 31.06 -35.86
C ARG A 100 4.59 30.20 -35.16
N HIS A 101 5.58 29.73 -35.90
CA HIS A 101 6.75 29.04 -35.36
C HIS A 101 7.61 30.05 -34.58
N GLU A 102 6.97 30.82 -33.70
CA GLU A 102 7.49 31.97 -32.97
C GLU A 102 7.58 31.57 -31.50
N LEU A 103 8.69 31.95 -30.90
CA LEU A 103 8.87 31.98 -29.45
C LEU A 103 7.80 32.90 -28.87
N ILE A 104 6.88 32.38 -28.06
CA ILE A 104 5.83 33.18 -27.44
C ILE A 104 6.26 33.52 -26.02
N GLU A 105 6.50 34.79 -25.75
CA GLU A 105 6.66 35.27 -24.38
C GLU A 105 5.28 35.44 -23.71
N HIS A 106 5.08 34.76 -22.59
CA HIS A 106 3.87 34.86 -21.79
C HIS A 106 4.17 34.79 -20.29
N LEU A 107 3.72 35.80 -19.53
CA LEU A 107 3.92 35.89 -18.08
C LEU A 107 5.40 35.77 -17.63
N GLY A 108 6.34 36.21 -18.48
CA GLY A 108 7.78 36.13 -18.23
C GLY A 108 8.40 34.73 -18.42
N LEU A 109 7.66 33.85 -19.09
CA LEU A 109 8.14 32.58 -19.63
C LEU A 109 8.17 32.66 -21.15
N GLU A 110 9.10 31.95 -21.75
CA GLU A 110 9.16 31.69 -23.18
C GLU A 110 8.54 30.32 -23.45
N VAL A 111 7.61 30.26 -24.39
CA VAL A 111 7.02 29.02 -24.89
C VAL A 111 7.60 28.75 -26.27
N ASP A 112 8.55 27.83 -26.33
CA ASP A 112 9.14 27.35 -27.58
C ASP A 112 8.36 26.13 -28.05
N LEU A 113 7.44 26.34 -29.00
CA LEU A 113 6.64 25.25 -29.55
C LEU A 113 7.39 24.41 -30.59
N LYS A 114 8.55 24.88 -31.08
CA LYS A 114 9.37 24.15 -32.04
C LYS A 114 10.16 23.06 -31.34
N GLU A 115 10.87 23.44 -30.28
CA GLU A 115 11.62 22.51 -29.43
C GLU A 115 10.75 21.86 -28.35
N GLY A 116 9.54 22.40 -28.13
CA GLY A 116 8.61 21.93 -27.11
C GLY A 116 9.11 22.20 -25.70
N LEU A 117 9.55 23.42 -25.40
CA LEU A 117 10.16 23.81 -24.13
C LEU A 117 9.49 25.04 -23.51
N PHE A 118 9.35 25.02 -22.18
CA PHE A 118 9.15 26.23 -21.36
C PHE A 118 10.51 26.73 -20.89
N ARG A 119 10.87 27.97 -21.24
CA ARG A 119 12.08 28.66 -20.77
C ARG A 119 11.71 29.86 -19.90
N VAL A 120 12.65 30.29 -19.06
CA VAL A 120 12.50 31.54 -18.30
C VAL A 120 13.16 32.64 -19.12
N THR A 121 12.44 33.74 -19.35
CA THR A 121 12.99 34.91 -20.06
C THR A 121 14.23 35.46 -19.36
N GLU A 122 15.23 35.92 -20.12
CA GLU A 122 16.45 36.56 -19.59
C GLU A 122 16.11 37.71 -18.64
N MET A 123 15.14 38.56 -19.03
CA MET A 123 14.67 39.68 -18.19
C MET A 123 14.17 39.20 -16.82
N ARG A 124 13.54 38.02 -16.76
CA ARG A 124 13.03 37.47 -15.50
C ARG A 124 14.14 36.83 -14.67
N ILE A 125 15.11 36.18 -15.31
CA ILE A 125 16.33 35.69 -14.67
C ILE A 125 17.08 36.86 -14.02
N ASP A 126 17.30 37.95 -14.75
CA ASP A 126 17.97 39.16 -14.24
C ASP A 126 17.23 39.77 -13.06
N LYS A 127 15.90 39.83 -13.13
CA LYS A 127 15.07 40.35 -12.04
C LYS A 127 15.17 39.48 -10.78
N ILE A 128 15.17 38.16 -10.92
CA ILE A 128 15.36 37.21 -9.81
C ILE A 128 16.75 37.39 -9.22
N HIS A 129 17.79 37.41 -10.05
CA HIS A 129 19.18 37.59 -9.66
C HIS A 129 19.39 38.90 -8.90
N ALA A 130 18.91 40.02 -9.45
CA ALA A 130 19.02 41.34 -8.81
C ALA A 130 18.31 41.38 -7.45
N GLN A 131 17.10 40.81 -7.34
CA GLN A 131 16.38 40.75 -6.06
C GLN A 131 17.06 39.84 -5.04
N ALA A 132 17.55 38.66 -5.44
CA ALA A 132 18.29 37.77 -4.57
C ALA A 132 19.56 38.46 -4.02
N LYS A 133 20.33 39.11 -4.90
CA LYS A 133 21.53 39.88 -4.53
C LYS A 133 21.22 40.98 -3.52
N SER A 134 20.19 41.78 -3.81
CA SER A 134 19.74 42.85 -2.93
C SER A 134 19.30 42.32 -1.56
N ILE A 135 18.54 41.22 -1.53
CA ILE A 135 18.09 40.60 -0.27
C ILE A 135 19.27 40.11 0.56
N ILE A 136 20.26 39.43 -0.03
CA ILE A 136 21.44 38.95 0.69
C ILE A 136 22.23 40.14 1.26
N CYS A 137 22.48 41.18 0.46
CA CYS A 137 23.19 42.38 0.93
C CYS A 137 22.49 43.03 2.12
N ASP A 138 21.19 43.24 2.03
CA ASP A 138 20.42 43.91 3.08
C ASP A 138 20.31 43.03 4.33
N ALA A 139 20.04 41.74 4.16
CA ALA A 139 19.99 40.80 5.27
C ALA A 139 21.34 40.68 5.98
N THR A 140 22.47 40.75 5.27
CA THR A 140 23.81 40.75 5.89
C THR A 140 24.05 42.02 6.72
N ARG A 141 23.65 43.20 6.22
CA ARG A 141 23.74 44.46 6.97
C ARG A 141 22.83 44.47 8.21
N GLU A 142 21.63 43.91 8.07
CA GLU A 142 20.57 43.94 9.08
C GLU A 142 20.57 42.70 10.00
N LYS A 143 21.72 42.05 10.23
CA LYS A 143 21.84 40.86 11.12
C LYS A 143 20.80 39.77 10.82
N ARG A 144 20.53 39.53 9.54
CA ARG A 144 19.61 38.56 8.92
C ARG A 144 18.12 38.92 8.99
N TRP A 145 17.78 40.13 9.38
CA TRP A 145 16.38 40.59 9.40
C TRP A 145 15.97 41.19 8.06
N LEU A 146 14.83 40.76 7.53
CA LEU A 146 14.29 41.21 6.25
C LEU A 146 12.81 41.56 6.38
N SER A 147 12.35 42.56 5.63
CA SER A 147 10.92 42.88 5.53
C SER A 147 10.11 41.68 5.00
N VAL A 148 8.99 41.38 5.65
CA VAL A 148 8.05 40.32 5.23
C VAL A 148 7.55 40.53 3.81
N ARG A 149 7.24 41.77 3.42
CA ARG A 149 6.76 42.08 2.06
C ARG A 149 7.82 41.83 1.00
N ARG A 150 9.08 42.14 1.29
CA ARG A 150 10.19 41.88 0.36
C ARG A 150 10.40 40.38 0.17
N LEU A 151 10.39 39.60 1.25
CA LEU A 151 10.50 38.14 1.14
C LEU A 151 9.31 37.55 0.36
N ALA A 152 8.09 37.99 0.63
CA ALA A 152 6.91 37.52 -0.08
C ALA A 152 6.92 37.87 -1.58
N ALA A 153 7.36 39.08 -1.93
CA ALA A 153 7.50 39.51 -3.33
C ALA A 153 8.54 38.66 -4.07
N PHE A 154 9.68 38.39 -3.44
CA PHE A 154 10.71 37.52 -4.00
C PHE A 154 10.21 36.07 -4.19
N ASN A 155 9.55 35.51 -3.17
CA ASN A 155 8.97 34.17 -3.26
C ASN A 155 7.95 34.06 -4.41
N GLY A 156 7.08 35.06 -4.55
CA GLY A 156 6.10 35.10 -5.65
C GLY A 156 6.75 35.24 -7.02
N LEU A 157 7.84 36.02 -7.13
CA LEU A 157 8.61 36.14 -8.36
C LEU A 157 9.26 34.79 -8.74
N CYS A 158 9.86 34.09 -7.78
CA CYS A 158 10.49 32.80 -8.03
C CYS A 158 9.47 31.67 -8.28
N GLU A 159 8.30 31.68 -7.61
CA GLU A 159 7.24 30.70 -7.87
C GLU A 159 6.65 30.88 -9.28
N SER A 160 6.66 32.10 -9.82
CA SER A 160 6.15 32.37 -11.17
C SER A 160 6.92 31.65 -12.29
N VAL A 161 8.15 31.18 -12.03
CA VAL A 161 8.95 30.43 -13.00
C VAL A 161 8.81 28.90 -12.87
N TYR A 162 7.94 28.41 -11.98
CA TYR A 162 7.76 26.97 -11.70
C TYR A 162 7.49 26.11 -12.95
N LEU A 163 6.71 26.61 -13.91
CA LEU A 163 6.39 25.85 -15.12
C LEU A 163 7.64 25.51 -15.93
N ALA A 164 8.56 26.47 -16.04
CA ALA A 164 9.83 26.30 -16.72
C ALA A 164 10.92 25.73 -15.82
N MET A 165 10.75 25.74 -14.48
CA MET A 165 11.74 25.26 -13.51
C MET A 165 11.07 24.72 -12.22
N PRO A 166 10.58 23.47 -12.20
CA PRO A 166 9.94 22.87 -11.02
C PRO A 166 10.85 22.83 -9.79
N ALA A 167 12.16 22.69 -10.02
CA ALA A 167 13.22 22.69 -9.02
C ALA A 167 13.21 23.93 -8.12
N ALA A 168 12.68 25.06 -8.61
CA ALA A 168 12.48 26.29 -7.85
C ALA A 168 11.89 26.03 -6.46
N ARG A 169 10.92 25.11 -6.37
CA ARG A 169 10.23 24.79 -5.11
C ARG A 169 11.15 24.18 -4.05
N LEU A 170 12.19 23.45 -4.46
CA LEU A 170 13.20 22.93 -3.54
C LEU A 170 13.86 24.09 -2.78
N TYR A 171 14.21 25.15 -3.50
CA TYR A 171 14.92 26.34 -3.01
C TYR A 171 13.98 27.48 -2.58
N LEU A 172 12.66 27.25 -2.57
CA LEU A 172 11.67 28.17 -1.99
C LEU A 172 11.15 27.70 -0.64
N ARG A 173 11.29 26.40 -0.33
CA ARG A 173 10.68 25.79 0.85
C ARG A 173 11.10 26.47 2.16
N GLU A 174 12.39 26.73 2.34
CA GLU A 174 12.90 27.39 3.55
C GLU A 174 12.49 28.87 3.59
N LEU A 175 12.45 29.54 2.44
CA LEU A 175 12.00 30.94 2.35
C LEU A 175 10.52 31.07 2.73
N TYR A 176 9.67 30.14 2.28
CA TYR A 176 8.27 30.08 2.72
C TYR A 176 8.13 29.71 4.20
N PHE A 177 9.00 28.86 4.74
CA PHE A 177 9.04 28.57 6.17
C PHE A 177 9.36 29.84 6.97
N VAL A 178 10.40 30.59 6.61
CA VAL A 178 10.73 31.88 7.25
C VAL A 178 9.56 32.85 7.12
N LEU A 179 8.94 32.95 5.94
CA LEU A 179 7.77 33.81 5.72
C LEU A 179 6.56 33.40 6.58
N SER A 180 6.43 32.12 6.95
CA SER A 180 5.35 31.64 7.82
C SER A 180 5.51 32.10 9.27
N THR A 181 6.73 32.45 9.70
CA THR A 181 7.01 32.97 11.04
C THR A 181 6.64 34.46 11.23
N LYS A 182 6.08 35.10 10.20
CA LYS A 182 5.69 36.52 10.25
C LYS A 182 4.65 36.78 11.34
N ARG A 183 4.84 37.85 12.10
CA ARG A 183 3.83 38.37 13.05
C ARG A 183 2.80 39.26 12.36
N SER A 184 3.24 40.06 11.38
CA SER A 184 2.39 40.93 10.58
C SER A 184 3.03 41.21 9.22
N TRP A 185 2.27 41.75 8.26
CA TRP A 185 2.79 42.17 6.96
C TRP A 185 3.69 43.42 7.01
N GLY A 186 3.70 44.16 8.13
CA GLY A 186 4.63 45.28 8.34
C GLY A 186 5.91 44.86 9.07
N ALA A 187 5.98 43.65 9.62
CA ALA A 187 7.10 43.18 10.42
C ALA A 187 8.32 42.78 9.58
N LYS A 188 9.44 42.56 10.27
CA LYS A 188 10.61 41.85 9.74
C LYS A 188 10.56 40.37 10.17
N VAL A 189 11.16 39.50 9.37
CA VAL A 189 11.43 38.09 9.67
C VAL A 189 12.93 37.83 9.63
N LYS A 190 13.39 36.85 10.40
CA LYS A 190 14.81 36.50 10.47
C LYS A 190 15.10 35.32 9.52
N LEU A 191 15.93 35.56 8.52
CA LEU A 191 16.39 34.53 7.58
C LEU A 191 17.20 33.46 8.31
N THR A 192 17.02 32.17 7.99
CA THR A 192 17.83 31.03 8.48
C THR A 192 19.11 30.88 7.66
N ARG A 193 20.09 30.09 8.12
CA ARG A 193 21.29 29.79 7.31
C ARG A 193 20.92 29.07 6.01
N GLN A 194 19.99 28.12 6.08
CA GLN A 194 19.49 27.43 4.89
C GLN A 194 18.84 28.40 3.89
N SER A 195 18.11 29.42 4.36
CA SER A 195 17.53 30.41 3.44
C SER A 195 18.58 31.26 2.71
N PHE A 196 19.78 31.45 3.28
CA PHE A 196 20.89 32.08 2.56
C PHE A 196 21.40 31.17 1.44
N HIS A 197 21.59 29.87 1.71
CA HIS A 197 21.98 28.92 0.66
C HIS A 197 20.94 28.81 -0.47
N ASP A 198 19.66 28.94 -0.12
CA ASP A 198 18.58 29.01 -1.11
C ASP A 198 18.70 30.27 -1.97
N LEU A 199 18.92 31.44 -1.36
CA LEU A 199 19.15 32.70 -2.09
C LEU A 199 20.43 32.66 -2.94
N GLU A 200 21.50 32.04 -2.47
CA GLU A 200 22.75 31.81 -3.22
C GLU A 200 22.54 30.88 -4.42
N TRP A 201 21.64 29.91 -4.31
CA TRP A 201 21.23 29.12 -5.46
C TRP A 201 20.53 29.98 -6.51
N TRP A 202 19.59 30.83 -6.09
CA TRP A 202 18.92 31.79 -6.98
C TRP A 202 19.87 32.80 -7.64
N LEU A 203 20.97 33.17 -6.96
CA LEU A 203 22.02 34.01 -7.54
C LEU A 203 22.78 33.32 -8.68
N ARG A 204 22.86 31.99 -8.68
CA ARG A 204 23.58 31.25 -9.72
C ARG A 204 22.74 31.05 -10.98
N LEU A 205 21.44 31.35 -10.94
CA LEU A 205 20.52 31.14 -12.07
C LEU A 205 21.05 31.65 -13.42
N PRO A 206 21.67 32.85 -13.54
CA PRO A 206 22.19 33.34 -14.82
C PRO A 206 23.38 32.54 -15.39
N VAL A 207 24.14 31.85 -14.54
CA VAL A 207 25.32 31.06 -14.92
C VAL A 207 25.03 29.55 -15.01
N MET A 208 23.79 29.13 -14.75
CA MET A 208 23.35 27.74 -14.88
C MET A 208 23.04 27.43 -16.35
N SER A 209 24.09 27.41 -17.18
CA SER A 209 23.99 27.18 -18.63
C SER A 209 23.44 25.79 -19.01
N TRP A 210 23.40 24.85 -18.06
CA TRP A 210 22.81 23.54 -18.25
C TRP A 210 21.27 23.56 -18.19
N TRP A 211 20.65 24.58 -17.57
CA TRP A 211 19.19 24.65 -17.49
C TRP A 211 18.60 25.25 -18.77
N SER A 212 18.18 24.39 -19.69
CA SER A 212 17.68 24.77 -21.02
C SER A 212 16.16 24.98 -21.10
N GLY A 213 15.49 24.93 -19.95
CA GLY A 213 14.03 24.91 -19.83
C GLY A 213 13.44 23.52 -19.60
N ARG A 214 12.12 23.45 -19.44
CA ARG A 214 11.37 22.21 -19.21
C ARG A 214 10.63 21.77 -20.47
N LYS A 215 10.77 20.51 -20.88
CA LYS A 215 10.00 19.94 -22.00
C LYS A 215 8.49 19.98 -21.72
N ILE A 216 7.72 20.48 -22.68
CA ILE A 216 6.26 20.51 -22.69
C ILE A 216 5.73 19.12 -23.03
N TRP A 217 6.36 18.46 -24.01
CA TRP A 217 6.08 17.08 -24.41
C TRP A 217 7.40 16.30 -24.53
N ARG A 218 7.40 15.03 -24.10
CA ARG A 218 8.56 14.14 -24.21
C ARG A 218 8.27 12.94 -25.10
N SER A 219 9.35 12.34 -25.58
CA SER A 219 9.34 11.03 -26.24
C SER A 219 8.67 9.96 -25.34
N PRO A 220 7.89 9.02 -25.90
CA PRO A 220 7.18 8.00 -25.15
C PRO A 220 8.06 6.90 -24.56
N THR A 221 9.40 6.97 -24.69
CA THR A 221 10.32 5.98 -24.10
C THR A 221 10.19 5.99 -22.58
N ARG A 222 9.47 4.98 -22.06
CA ARG A 222 9.11 4.84 -20.65
C ARG A 222 9.93 3.75 -19.99
N ALA A 223 10.49 4.06 -18.82
CA ALA A 223 11.02 3.08 -17.88
C ALA A 223 10.04 2.94 -16.71
N LYS A 224 9.85 1.71 -16.20
CA LYS A 224 9.07 1.46 -14.98
C LYS A 224 10.03 1.10 -13.86
N LEU A 225 10.02 1.86 -12.79
CA LEU A 225 10.89 1.67 -11.64
C LEU A 225 10.04 1.40 -10.40
N HIS A 226 10.28 0.28 -9.74
CA HIS A 226 9.67 -0.08 -8.47
C HIS A 226 10.75 0.04 -7.39
N THR A 227 10.40 0.63 -6.26
CA THR A 227 11.32 0.78 -5.13
C THR A 227 10.64 0.37 -3.84
N ASP A 228 11.40 -0.23 -2.93
CA ASP A 228 10.95 -0.54 -1.58
C ASP A 228 12.12 -0.55 -0.60
N SER A 229 11.86 -0.12 0.63
CA SER A 229 12.86 -0.09 1.69
C SER A 229 12.44 -0.94 2.88
N SER A 230 13.41 -1.62 3.48
CA SER A 230 13.26 -2.21 4.81
C SER A 230 14.29 -1.62 5.77
N LEU A 231 14.23 -2.04 7.04
CA LEU A 231 15.25 -1.70 8.03
C LEU A 231 16.62 -2.36 7.74
N HIS A 232 16.69 -3.35 6.86
CA HIS A 232 17.88 -4.17 6.65
C HIS A 232 18.46 -4.01 5.24
N ALA A 233 17.59 -3.90 4.23
CA ALA A 233 18.00 -3.81 2.83
C ALA A 233 17.08 -2.89 2.02
N ARG A 234 17.52 -2.59 0.81
CA ARG A 234 16.82 -1.79 -0.19
C ARG A 234 16.63 -2.62 -1.46
N GLY A 235 15.45 -2.52 -2.06
CA GLY A 235 15.09 -3.20 -3.29
C GLY A 235 14.65 -2.21 -4.36
N GLY A 236 15.14 -2.42 -5.58
CA GLY A 236 14.76 -1.68 -6.76
C GLY A 236 14.55 -2.61 -7.95
N VAL A 237 13.52 -2.40 -8.75
CA VAL A 237 13.29 -3.19 -9.96
C VAL A 237 13.00 -2.27 -11.12
N LEU A 238 13.79 -2.40 -12.18
CA LEU A 238 13.61 -1.71 -13.45
C LEU A 238 12.98 -2.65 -14.47
N ASN A 239 11.89 -2.19 -15.10
CA ASN A 239 11.15 -2.88 -16.15
C ASN A 239 10.79 -4.34 -15.83
N LEU A 240 10.68 -4.66 -14.53
CA LEU A 240 10.26 -5.96 -14.01
C LEU A 240 11.26 -7.10 -14.25
N ASN A 241 12.46 -6.79 -14.74
CA ASN A 241 13.47 -7.79 -15.11
C ASN A 241 14.90 -7.45 -14.70
N LYS A 242 15.19 -6.20 -14.34
CA LYS A 242 16.48 -5.79 -13.80
C LYS A 242 16.34 -5.46 -12.33
N GLU A 243 17.11 -6.17 -11.51
CA GLU A 243 17.02 -6.08 -10.06
C GLU A 243 18.22 -5.31 -9.50
N ALA A 244 17.93 -4.31 -8.68
CA ALA A 244 18.90 -3.58 -7.88
C ALA A 244 18.68 -3.91 -6.42
N ARG A 245 19.77 -4.21 -5.71
CA ARG A 245 19.73 -4.56 -4.30
C ARG A 245 20.92 -3.94 -3.60
N GLY A 246 20.71 -3.56 -2.36
CA GLY A 246 21.81 -3.17 -1.49
C GLY A 246 21.40 -3.18 -0.03
N PHE A 247 22.38 -3.08 0.86
CA PHE A 247 22.12 -3.08 2.29
C PHE A 247 21.81 -1.69 2.83
N CYS A 248 21.07 -1.67 3.93
CA CYS A 248 20.90 -0.50 4.76
C CYS A 248 21.93 -0.56 5.90
N PRO A 249 22.96 0.31 5.91
CA PRO A 249 23.92 0.39 6.99
C PRO A 249 23.23 0.50 8.35
N GLY A 250 23.81 -0.10 9.40
CA GLY A 250 23.27 -0.05 10.78
C GLY A 250 22.97 1.38 11.24
N GLU A 251 23.79 2.33 10.80
CA GLU A 251 23.67 3.76 11.05
C GLU A 251 22.44 4.41 10.41
N LEU A 252 21.79 3.81 9.41
CA LEU A 252 20.59 4.37 8.81
C LEU A 252 19.31 3.76 9.40
N ARG A 253 19.40 2.67 10.18
CA ARG A 253 18.25 1.94 10.74
C ARG A 253 17.41 2.76 11.72
N HIS A 254 17.98 3.80 12.31
CA HIS A 254 17.27 4.70 13.23
C HIS A 254 16.50 5.82 12.51
N LEU A 255 16.65 5.94 11.19
CA LEU A 255 15.94 6.95 10.42
C LEU A 255 14.46 6.57 10.24
N HIS A 256 13.63 7.59 10.10
CA HIS A 256 12.21 7.39 9.81
C HIS A 256 12.03 6.69 8.45
N ILE A 257 11.04 5.80 8.32
CA ILE A 257 10.80 5.01 7.10
C ILE A 257 10.75 5.85 5.83
N THR A 258 10.08 7.02 5.84
CA THR A 258 10.04 7.94 4.69
C THR A 258 11.43 8.41 4.23
N GLN A 259 12.40 8.51 5.13
CA GLN A 259 13.79 8.84 4.77
C GLN A 259 14.49 7.67 4.11
N LEU A 260 14.24 6.45 4.60
CA LEU A 260 14.76 5.22 4.00
C LEU A 260 14.18 5.03 2.59
N GLU A 261 12.87 5.16 2.43
CA GLU A 261 12.19 5.10 1.13
C GLU A 261 12.77 6.10 0.13
N LEU A 262 12.97 7.36 0.52
CA LEU A 262 13.58 8.37 -0.34
C LEU A 262 15.04 8.05 -0.67
N GLU A 263 15.78 7.45 0.26
CA GLU A 263 17.15 6.99 0.02
C GLU A 263 17.18 5.81 -0.96
N VAL A 264 16.22 4.89 -0.88
CA VAL A 264 16.09 3.81 -1.86
C VAL A 264 15.86 4.37 -3.25
N VAL A 265 14.94 5.33 -3.41
CA VAL A 265 14.76 6.00 -4.70
C VAL A 265 16.08 6.57 -5.22
N PHE A 266 16.85 7.25 -4.37
CA PHE A 266 18.15 7.80 -4.75
C PHE A 266 19.15 6.73 -5.19
N LYS A 267 19.27 5.64 -4.43
CA LYS A 267 20.20 4.54 -4.71
C LYS A 267 19.79 3.77 -5.96
N THR A 268 18.51 3.42 -6.10
CA THR A 268 17.99 2.71 -7.28
C THR A 268 18.15 3.53 -8.56
N VAL A 269 17.91 4.85 -8.52
CA VAL A 269 18.18 5.72 -9.67
C VAL A 269 19.67 5.70 -10.04
N LYS A 270 20.57 5.68 -9.05
CA LYS A 270 22.01 5.55 -9.32
C LYS A 270 22.40 4.19 -9.88
N SER A 271 21.84 3.10 -9.38
CA SER A 271 22.10 1.75 -9.87
C SER A 271 21.75 1.59 -11.35
N PHE A 272 20.68 2.25 -11.80
CA PHE A 272 20.18 2.17 -13.17
C PHE A 272 20.45 3.43 -14.00
N MET A 273 21.46 4.22 -13.64
CA MET A 273 21.67 5.54 -14.24
C MET A 273 21.80 5.49 -15.76
N ARG A 274 22.58 4.53 -16.28
CA ARG A 274 22.77 4.31 -17.72
C ARG A 274 21.46 3.92 -18.41
N GLU A 275 20.61 3.14 -17.75
CA GLU A 275 19.32 2.72 -18.28
C GLU A 275 18.24 3.78 -18.22
N LEU A 276 18.34 4.73 -17.28
CA LEU A 276 17.34 5.76 -17.06
C LEU A 276 17.65 7.08 -17.79
N GLU A 277 18.91 7.29 -18.18
CA GLU A 277 19.38 8.51 -18.85
C GLU A 277 18.49 8.90 -20.06
N GLY A 278 18.04 10.15 -20.06
CA GLY A 278 17.17 10.73 -21.09
C GLY A 278 15.71 10.24 -21.09
N LYS A 279 15.29 9.42 -20.12
CA LYS A 279 13.95 8.78 -20.13
C LYS A 279 12.96 9.42 -19.17
N MET A 280 11.68 9.20 -19.50
CA MET A 280 10.58 9.36 -18.54
C MET A 280 10.44 8.07 -17.73
N VAL A 281 10.47 8.19 -16.41
CA VAL A 281 10.46 7.06 -15.48
C VAL A 281 9.20 7.09 -14.64
N TRP A 282 8.41 6.02 -14.73
CA TRP A 282 7.31 5.77 -13.80
C TRP A 282 7.86 5.14 -12.54
N LEU A 283 7.97 5.94 -11.48
CA LEU A 283 8.42 5.47 -10.17
C LEU A 283 7.20 5.04 -9.35
N TYR A 284 7.11 3.76 -9.05
CA TYR A 284 6.11 3.17 -8.17
C TYR A 284 6.69 3.06 -6.74
N CYS A 285 6.05 3.72 -5.79
CA CYS A 285 6.45 3.76 -4.39
C CYS A 285 5.23 3.54 -3.48
N ASN A 286 5.39 2.74 -2.44
CA ASN A 286 4.33 2.45 -1.46
C ASN A 286 4.24 3.48 -0.32
N ASN A 287 5.02 4.57 -0.39
CA ASN A 287 5.03 5.62 0.61
C ASN A 287 4.41 6.91 0.06
N GLN A 288 3.15 7.17 0.41
CA GLN A 288 2.44 8.38 -0.03
C GLN A 288 3.17 9.69 0.31
N ALA A 289 3.93 9.75 1.41
CA ALA A 289 4.70 10.95 1.74
C ALA A 289 5.84 11.17 0.75
N VAL A 290 6.56 10.11 0.34
CA VAL A 290 7.58 10.20 -0.70
C VAL A 290 6.96 10.58 -2.04
N VAL A 291 5.81 9.98 -2.40
CA VAL A 291 5.06 10.31 -3.62
C VAL A 291 4.70 11.80 -3.65
N ALA A 292 4.06 12.31 -2.61
CA ALA A 292 3.67 13.72 -2.53
C ALA A 292 4.89 14.66 -2.59
N MET A 293 5.97 14.30 -1.91
CA MET A 293 7.18 15.10 -1.87
C MET A 293 7.88 15.17 -3.22
N LEU A 294 8.10 14.05 -3.89
CA LEU A 294 8.75 14.00 -5.20
C LEU A 294 7.89 14.66 -6.29
N SER A 295 6.57 14.48 -6.24
CA SER A 295 5.64 15.10 -7.20
C SER A 295 5.53 16.62 -7.05
N HIS A 296 5.71 17.15 -5.83
CA HIS A 296 5.55 18.58 -5.55
C HIS A 296 6.86 19.33 -5.25
N PHE A 297 8.00 18.63 -5.25
CA PHE A 297 9.32 19.17 -4.96
C PHE A 297 9.40 19.88 -3.59
N THR A 298 8.72 19.36 -2.57
CA THR A 298 8.61 20.03 -1.27
C THR A 298 8.31 19.08 -0.11
N SER A 299 8.84 19.38 1.07
CA SER A 299 8.57 18.68 2.34
C SER A 299 8.66 19.64 3.52
N ARG A 300 7.91 19.37 4.60
CA ARG A 300 8.06 20.12 5.85
C ARG A 300 9.29 19.71 6.67
N ASN A 301 9.85 18.54 6.39
CA ASN A 301 11.00 18.02 7.12
C ASN A 301 12.32 18.47 6.46
N PRO A 302 13.21 19.19 7.17
CA PRO A 302 14.50 19.65 6.63
C PRO A 302 15.44 18.53 6.16
N GLU A 303 15.40 17.37 6.82
CA GLU A 303 16.23 16.21 6.48
C GLU A 303 15.84 15.65 5.10
N LEU A 304 14.53 15.50 4.88
CA LEU A 304 13.98 15.05 3.62
C LEU A 304 14.25 16.06 2.49
N MET A 305 14.13 17.36 2.77
CA MET A 305 14.51 18.40 1.81
C MET A 305 15.99 18.30 1.42
N ARG A 306 16.87 17.98 2.36
CA ARG A 306 18.31 17.80 2.08
C ARG A 306 18.56 16.64 1.13
N ARG A 307 17.87 15.51 1.33
CA ARG A 307 17.96 14.35 0.42
C ARG A 307 17.40 14.65 -0.97
N MET A 308 16.25 15.33 -1.06
CA MET A 308 15.69 15.75 -2.35
C MET A 308 16.66 16.67 -3.12
N ARG A 309 17.36 17.57 -2.44
CA ARG A 309 18.38 18.44 -3.04
C ARG A 309 19.65 17.72 -3.48
N LYS A 310 19.87 16.47 -3.05
CA LYS A 310 20.92 15.58 -3.56
C LYS A 310 20.44 14.75 -4.76
N LEU A 311 19.19 14.29 -4.72
CA LEU A 311 18.57 13.53 -5.81
C LEU A 311 18.35 14.39 -7.05
N TRP A 312 17.84 15.60 -6.88
CA TRP A 312 17.42 16.43 -8.00
C TRP A 312 18.54 16.78 -9.01
N PRO A 313 19.75 17.22 -8.59
CA PRO A 313 20.84 17.47 -9.54
C PRO A 313 21.22 16.24 -10.37
N LEU A 314 21.04 15.06 -9.78
CA LEU A 314 21.30 13.78 -10.42
C LEU A 314 20.28 13.48 -11.53
N LEU A 315 18.99 13.74 -11.26
CA LEU A 315 17.94 13.62 -12.26
C LEU A 315 18.12 14.62 -13.40
N ASP A 316 18.47 15.86 -13.06
CA ASP A 316 18.65 16.95 -14.01
C ASP A 316 19.83 16.70 -14.96
N LEU A 317 21.00 16.35 -14.40
CA LEU A 317 22.22 16.11 -15.17
C LEU A 317 22.07 15.00 -16.22
N HIS A 318 21.28 13.97 -15.91
CA HIS A 318 21.06 12.81 -16.78
C HIS A 318 19.73 12.88 -17.57
N ASP A 319 19.06 14.04 -17.59
CA ASP A 319 17.78 14.26 -18.27
C ASP A 319 16.69 13.21 -17.90
N ILE A 320 16.66 12.81 -16.62
CA ILE A 320 15.72 11.82 -16.07
C ILE A 320 14.49 12.54 -15.49
N GLU A 321 13.30 12.21 -16.01
CA GLU A 321 12.05 12.75 -15.48
C GLU A 321 11.29 11.70 -14.69
N LEU A 322 11.17 11.88 -13.38
CA LEU A 322 10.38 11.02 -12.51
C LEU A 322 8.89 11.41 -12.53
N GLN A 323 8.02 10.49 -12.95
CA GLN A 323 6.59 10.52 -12.66
C GLN A 323 6.28 9.53 -11.55
N VAL A 324 6.04 10.06 -10.36
CA VAL A 324 5.89 9.23 -9.17
C VAL A 324 4.43 8.85 -8.96
N ARG A 325 4.18 7.55 -8.75
CA ARG A 325 2.86 6.97 -8.55
C ARG A 325 2.86 6.16 -7.25
N TYR A 326 1.78 6.31 -6.50
CA TYR A 326 1.52 5.44 -5.37
C TYR A 326 1.15 4.04 -5.87
N ILE A 327 1.70 3.01 -5.23
CA ILE A 327 1.28 1.62 -5.40
C ILE A 327 1.05 1.00 -4.02
N ARG A 328 0.05 0.14 -3.89
CA ARG A 328 -0.18 -0.61 -2.65
C ARG A 328 0.96 -1.61 -2.41
N SER A 329 1.33 -1.86 -1.15
CA SER A 329 2.46 -2.73 -0.82
C SER A 329 2.27 -4.15 -1.35
N GLU A 330 1.05 -4.66 -1.35
CA GLU A 330 0.69 -5.99 -1.88
C GLU A 330 0.94 -6.10 -3.39
N ALA A 331 0.89 -4.98 -4.11
CA ALA A 331 1.17 -4.92 -5.54
C ALA A 331 2.64 -4.58 -5.85
N ASN A 332 3.47 -4.33 -4.84
CA ASN A 332 4.90 -4.01 -4.98
C ASN A 332 5.80 -5.23 -4.68
N GLU A 333 5.32 -6.44 -5.02
CA GLU A 333 5.90 -7.72 -4.59
C GLU A 333 7.39 -7.86 -4.92
N TRP A 334 7.83 -7.42 -6.11
CA TRP A 334 9.21 -7.62 -6.53
C TRP A 334 10.21 -6.75 -5.75
N ALA A 335 9.88 -5.47 -5.55
CA ALA A 335 10.75 -4.59 -4.76
C ALA A 335 10.72 -4.97 -3.26
N ASP A 336 9.56 -5.38 -2.74
CA ASP A 336 9.39 -5.86 -1.35
C ASP A 336 10.17 -7.15 -1.09
N ARG A 337 10.20 -8.09 -2.05
CA ARG A 337 11.04 -9.29 -1.95
C ARG A 337 12.52 -8.92 -1.79
N LEU A 338 13.02 -8.04 -2.66
CA LEU A 338 14.43 -7.63 -2.65
C LEU A 338 14.82 -6.84 -1.39
N SER A 339 13.92 -6.01 -0.86
CA SER A 339 14.17 -5.23 0.35
C SER A 339 14.22 -6.10 1.62
N ARG A 340 13.72 -7.34 1.56
CA ARG A 340 13.60 -8.25 2.72
C ARG A 340 14.58 -9.41 2.73
N CYS A 341 15.36 -9.61 1.67
CA CYS A 341 16.43 -10.58 1.65
C CYS A 341 17.62 -10.03 2.46
N GLU A 342 18.04 -10.76 3.49
CA GLU A 342 19.35 -10.59 4.11
C GLU A 342 20.33 -11.48 3.35
N ASP A 343 21.46 -10.93 2.93
CA ASP A 343 22.54 -11.71 2.33
C ASP A 343 23.65 -11.82 3.39
N ILE A 344 23.76 -13.04 3.92
CA ILE A 344 24.64 -13.41 5.02
C ILE A 344 26.09 -13.54 4.51
N ASP A 345 26.26 -13.62 3.19
CA ASP A 345 27.52 -13.83 2.49
C ASP A 345 28.09 -12.52 1.89
N ASP A 346 27.47 -11.35 2.11
CA ASP A 346 28.08 -10.06 1.80
C ASP A 346 29.09 -9.69 2.90
N TRP A 347 30.34 -10.13 2.71
CA TRP A 347 31.45 -9.91 3.64
C TRP A 347 32.65 -9.28 2.94
N ARG A 348 33.55 -8.66 3.72
CA ARG A 348 34.84 -8.19 3.23
C ARG A 348 35.97 -8.52 4.18
N LEU A 349 37.17 -8.70 3.64
CA LEU A 349 38.38 -8.71 4.43
C LEU A 349 38.55 -7.37 5.16
N ASN A 350 39.07 -7.40 6.39
CA ASN A 350 39.38 -6.17 7.11
C ASN A 350 40.32 -5.29 6.28
N ARG A 351 40.02 -3.98 6.21
CA ARG A 351 40.74 -3.01 5.38
C ARG A 351 42.26 -3.06 5.56
N ARG A 352 42.75 -3.25 6.80
CA ARG A 352 44.18 -3.34 7.10
C ARG A 352 44.84 -4.55 6.43
N TRP A 353 44.16 -5.69 6.41
CA TRP A 353 44.68 -6.91 5.79
C TRP A 353 44.61 -6.85 4.27
N PHE A 354 43.57 -6.21 3.72
CA PHE A 354 43.50 -5.89 2.31
C PHE A 354 44.64 -4.97 1.89
N GLU A 355 44.87 -3.86 2.60
CA GLU A 355 45.95 -2.92 2.27
C GLU A 355 47.33 -3.60 2.35
N TRP A 356 47.51 -4.50 3.32
CA TRP A 356 48.70 -5.35 3.37
C TRP A 356 48.80 -6.25 2.14
N ALA A 357 47.73 -6.96 1.76
CA ALA A 357 47.74 -7.83 0.58
C ALA A 357 47.97 -7.05 -0.72
N ASP A 358 47.32 -5.89 -0.88
CA ASP A 358 47.47 -4.99 -2.03
C ASP A 358 48.89 -4.42 -2.12
N SER A 359 49.57 -4.18 -0.99
CA SER A 359 50.97 -3.76 -1.01
C SER A 359 51.96 -4.84 -1.47
N HIS A 360 51.58 -6.13 -1.39
CA HIS A 360 52.45 -7.26 -1.78
C HIS A 360 52.11 -7.82 -3.17
N TRP A 361 50.82 -7.88 -3.51
CA TRP A 361 50.31 -8.51 -4.74
C TRP A 361 49.54 -7.55 -5.64
N GLY A 362 49.35 -6.31 -5.20
CA GLY A 362 48.71 -5.25 -5.97
C GLY A 362 49.66 -4.48 -6.89
N PRO A 363 49.22 -3.33 -7.42
CA PRO A 363 47.90 -2.74 -7.16
C PRO A 363 46.80 -3.58 -7.82
N HIS A 364 45.79 -3.97 -7.05
CA HIS A 364 44.59 -4.55 -7.60
C HIS A 364 43.74 -3.45 -8.24
N THR A 365 43.17 -3.75 -9.40
CA THR A 365 42.48 -2.76 -10.24
C THR A 365 40.96 -2.87 -10.15
N VAL A 366 40.43 -4.06 -9.85
CA VAL A 366 38.98 -4.34 -9.81
C VAL A 366 38.64 -5.30 -8.67
N ASP A 367 37.59 -4.98 -7.91
CA ASP A 367 37.01 -5.85 -6.88
C ASP A 367 35.86 -6.68 -7.48
N ARG A 368 36.01 -8.00 -7.55
CA ARG A 368 35.11 -8.85 -8.35
C ARG A 368 33.84 -9.31 -7.64
N PHE A 369 33.76 -9.19 -6.31
CA PHE A 369 32.62 -9.70 -5.54
C PHE A 369 32.33 -8.75 -4.38
N ALA A 370 31.73 -7.59 -4.68
CA ALA A 370 31.51 -6.56 -3.68
C ALA A 370 30.20 -5.77 -3.88
N SER A 371 29.76 -5.13 -2.81
CA SER A 371 28.70 -4.12 -2.80
C SER A 371 29.28 -2.71 -2.60
N GLU A 372 28.49 -1.66 -2.85
CA GLU A 372 28.85 -0.23 -2.66
C GLU A 372 29.42 0.02 -1.25
N ILE A 373 28.94 -0.71 -0.25
CA ILE A 373 29.31 -0.55 1.15
C ILE A 373 30.61 -1.30 1.46
N LEU A 374 30.83 -2.45 0.82
CA LEU A 374 31.91 -3.36 1.16
C LEU A 374 33.09 -3.34 0.20
N ALA A 375 32.94 -2.75 -1.00
CA ALA A 375 33.98 -2.65 -2.02
C ALA A 375 35.28 -2.05 -1.47
N GLN A 376 36.38 -2.72 -1.78
CA GLN A 376 37.71 -2.28 -1.35
C GLN A 376 38.41 -1.43 -2.41
N LEU A 377 37.93 -1.48 -3.64
CA LEU A 377 38.43 -0.73 -4.79
C LEU A 377 37.32 0.14 -5.41
N PRO A 378 37.67 1.24 -6.11
CA PRO A 378 36.68 2.10 -6.77
C PRO A 378 35.91 1.42 -7.90
N ARG A 379 36.56 0.48 -8.62
CA ARG A 379 35.95 -0.34 -9.66
C ARG A 379 35.57 -1.67 -9.05
N TYR A 380 34.29 -2.05 -9.14
CA TYR A 380 33.82 -3.30 -8.57
C TYR A 380 32.64 -3.89 -9.33
N PHE A 381 32.47 -5.20 -9.18
CA PHE A 381 31.32 -5.97 -9.67
C PHE A 381 30.47 -6.43 -8.50
N ALA A 382 29.15 -6.39 -8.69
CA ALA A 382 28.17 -6.76 -7.69
C ALA A 382 27.32 -7.95 -8.18
N GLU A 383 26.64 -8.63 -7.28
CA GLU A 383 25.68 -9.68 -7.65
C GLU A 383 24.42 -9.10 -8.31
N TRP A 384 23.88 -8.02 -7.73
CA TRP A 384 22.76 -7.24 -8.27
C TRP A 384 23.20 -5.84 -8.67
N PHE A 385 22.36 -5.11 -9.41
CA PHE A 385 22.65 -3.72 -9.75
C PHE A 385 22.77 -2.88 -8.47
N ASP A 386 23.92 -2.23 -8.28
CA ASP A 386 24.21 -1.41 -7.11
C ASP A 386 24.90 -0.10 -7.58
N PRO A 387 24.80 1.02 -6.85
CA PRO A 387 25.28 2.30 -7.34
C PRO A 387 26.76 2.27 -7.71
N HIS A 388 27.07 2.62 -8.97
CA HIS A 388 28.44 2.72 -9.47
C HIS A 388 29.17 1.39 -9.72
N CYS A 389 28.50 0.23 -9.63
CA CYS A 389 29.10 -1.03 -10.07
C CYS A 389 29.45 -1.00 -11.57
N GLU A 390 30.56 -1.61 -11.95
CA GLU A 390 31.00 -1.72 -13.34
C GLU A 390 30.17 -2.75 -14.12
N GLY A 391 29.72 -3.79 -13.43
CA GLY A 391 28.80 -4.81 -13.94
C GLY A 391 28.18 -5.66 -12.84
N VAL A 392 27.21 -6.47 -13.24
CA VAL A 392 26.54 -7.49 -12.42
C VAL A 392 26.94 -8.88 -12.88
N ASP A 393 27.01 -9.84 -11.97
CA ASP A 393 27.52 -11.21 -12.24
C ASP A 393 28.95 -11.19 -12.79
N SER A 394 29.91 -11.12 -11.87
CA SER A 394 31.34 -11.03 -12.18
C SER A 394 31.86 -12.20 -13.02
N LEU A 395 31.27 -13.39 -12.86
CA LEU A 395 31.69 -14.61 -13.55
C LEU A 395 31.34 -14.57 -15.04
N ALA A 396 30.40 -13.73 -15.45
CA ALA A 396 30.04 -13.52 -16.86
C ALA A 396 31.06 -12.68 -17.66
N TYR A 397 32.10 -12.13 -17.00
CA TYR A 397 33.06 -11.22 -17.62
C TYR A 397 34.44 -11.84 -17.77
N ASP A 398 35.17 -11.40 -18.80
CA ASP A 398 36.58 -11.74 -18.96
C ASP A 398 37.43 -10.97 -17.93
N TRP A 399 38.18 -11.72 -17.12
CA TRP A 399 39.04 -11.15 -16.06
C TRP A 399 40.47 -10.88 -16.54
N ARG A 400 40.81 -11.30 -17.76
CA ARG A 400 42.18 -11.17 -18.30
C ARG A 400 42.58 -9.70 -18.44
N GLY A 401 43.85 -9.42 -18.18
CA GLY A 401 44.44 -8.08 -18.31
C GLY A 401 44.20 -7.13 -17.14
N GLU A 402 43.47 -7.57 -16.10
CA GLU A 402 43.25 -6.84 -14.85
C GLU A 402 43.93 -7.59 -13.69
N ASN A 403 44.35 -6.85 -12.66
CA ASN A 403 44.79 -7.45 -11.40
C ASN A 403 43.60 -7.50 -10.43
N ASN A 404 42.95 -8.65 -10.34
CA ASN A 404 41.63 -8.76 -9.72
C ASN A 404 41.73 -9.05 -8.22
N TRP A 405 41.06 -8.25 -7.39
CA TRP A 405 40.78 -8.61 -6.02
C TRP A 405 39.53 -9.52 -6.00
N VAL A 406 39.68 -10.72 -5.43
CA VAL A 406 38.64 -11.76 -5.45
C VAL A 406 38.32 -12.16 -4.02
N ASN A 407 37.12 -11.80 -3.55
CA ASN A 407 36.62 -12.12 -2.22
C ASN A 407 35.17 -12.66 -2.32
N PRO A 408 34.97 -13.86 -2.89
CA PRO A 408 33.65 -14.35 -3.23
C PRO A 408 32.84 -14.78 -1.98
N PRO A 409 31.51 -14.88 -2.10
CA PRO A 409 30.65 -15.60 -1.15
C PRO A 409 31.20 -17.00 -0.83
N TRP A 410 31.05 -17.44 0.44
CA TRP A 410 31.58 -18.74 0.88
C TRP A 410 30.99 -19.92 0.10
N GLY A 411 29.72 -19.84 -0.29
CA GLY A 411 29.07 -20.88 -1.10
C GLY A 411 29.71 -21.11 -2.48
N LEU A 412 30.43 -20.13 -3.04
CA LEU A 412 31.19 -20.30 -4.28
C LEU A 412 32.53 -21.02 -4.07
N LEU A 413 33.00 -21.12 -2.82
CA LEU A 413 34.26 -21.81 -2.46
C LEU A 413 34.03 -23.29 -2.13
N ASP A 414 32.80 -23.69 -1.80
CA ASP A 414 32.45 -25.06 -1.40
C ASP A 414 32.18 -26.01 -2.59
N GLU A 415 32.07 -25.51 -3.82
CA GLU A 415 31.86 -26.35 -5.02
C GLU A 415 33.14 -27.04 -5.55
N GLU A 416 34.31 -26.84 -4.92
CA GLU A 416 35.52 -27.58 -5.27
C GLU A 416 35.75 -28.81 -4.36
N GLY A 417 35.28 -29.98 -4.82
CA GLY A 417 36.03 -31.20 -4.58
C GLY A 417 37.46 -31.05 -5.10
N PRO A 418 38.46 -31.77 -4.55
CA PRO A 418 39.87 -31.49 -4.80
C PRO A 418 40.19 -31.58 -6.30
N LEU A 419 40.52 -30.45 -6.93
CA LEU A 419 41.09 -30.44 -8.26
C LEU A 419 42.43 -31.20 -8.22
N PRO A 420 42.65 -32.18 -9.11
CA PRO A 420 43.97 -32.76 -9.29
C PRO A 420 44.89 -31.66 -9.83
N ILE A 421 46.01 -31.44 -9.14
CA ILE A 421 47.16 -30.75 -9.70
C ILE A 421 47.67 -31.64 -10.85
N GLU A 422 47.23 -31.38 -12.08
CA GLU A 422 47.90 -31.91 -13.26
C GLU A 422 48.62 -30.80 -14.04
N GLN A 423 49.91 -31.05 -14.15
CA GLN A 423 50.92 -30.26 -14.83
C GLN A 423 50.63 -30.18 -16.33
N THR A 424 50.82 -28.99 -16.89
CA THR A 424 51.30 -28.73 -18.27
C THR A 424 50.83 -29.66 -19.40
N GLY A 425 50.00 -29.15 -20.32
CA GLY A 425 50.05 -29.56 -21.73
C GLY A 425 48.73 -29.64 -22.48
N ARG A 426 48.51 -28.69 -23.40
CA ARG A 426 47.59 -28.70 -24.55
C ARG A 426 46.08 -28.79 -24.25
N LEU A 427 45.39 -27.66 -24.50
CA LEU A 427 43.94 -27.58 -24.66
C LEU A 427 43.46 -28.39 -25.89
N PRO A 428 42.38 -29.18 -25.80
CA PRO A 428 41.61 -29.60 -26.97
C PRO A 428 40.62 -28.51 -27.38
N ALA A 429 40.44 -28.37 -28.69
CA ALA A 429 39.66 -27.34 -29.35
C ALA A 429 38.16 -27.36 -29.02
N ALA A 430 37.56 -26.17 -29.11
CA ALA A 430 36.14 -25.89 -28.99
C ALA A 430 35.28 -26.87 -29.81
N ARG A 431 34.20 -27.37 -29.21
CA ARG A 431 33.12 -28.03 -29.93
C ARG A 431 32.04 -27.00 -30.25
N ASP A 432 31.77 -26.90 -31.54
CA ASP A 432 30.78 -26.04 -32.16
C ASP A 432 29.37 -26.26 -31.60
N VAL A 433 28.71 -25.16 -31.23
CA VAL A 433 27.28 -25.10 -30.97
C VAL A 433 26.56 -25.03 -32.32
N GLN A 434 25.88 -26.11 -32.71
CA GLN A 434 24.96 -26.10 -33.84
C GLN A 434 23.65 -25.41 -33.45
N VAL A 435 23.38 -24.27 -34.09
CA VAL A 435 22.12 -23.54 -34.06
C VAL A 435 21.11 -24.25 -34.96
N GLY A 436 20.11 -24.90 -34.37
CA GLY A 436 18.94 -25.40 -35.08
C GLY A 436 17.96 -24.27 -35.39
N ARG A 437 17.84 -23.91 -36.66
CA ARG A 437 16.71 -23.16 -37.22
C ARG A 437 15.52 -24.09 -37.40
N ASP A 438 14.33 -23.59 -37.10
CA ASP A 438 13.07 -23.72 -37.84
C ASP A 438 11.89 -23.81 -36.87
N HIS A 439 10.98 -22.83 -36.93
CA HIS A 439 9.56 -23.04 -37.28
C HIS A 439 8.81 -21.70 -37.24
N VAL A 440 8.32 -21.31 -38.41
CA VAL A 440 7.41 -20.20 -38.69
C VAL A 440 5.98 -20.64 -38.35
N PRO A 441 5.11 -19.78 -37.77
CA PRO A 441 3.68 -19.95 -37.90
C PRO A 441 3.09 -18.91 -38.87
N GLN A 442 2.43 -19.44 -39.90
CA GLN A 442 1.53 -18.69 -40.78
C GLN A 442 0.16 -18.45 -40.12
N THR A 443 -0.46 -17.37 -40.59
CA THR A 443 -1.80 -16.81 -40.39
C THR A 443 -2.99 -17.77 -40.46
N VAL A 444 -3.99 -17.58 -39.59
CA VAL A 444 -5.43 -17.80 -39.87
C VAL A 444 -6.27 -16.75 -39.12
N SER A 445 -7.41 -16.42 -39.74
CA SER A 445 -8.33 -15.29 -39.64
C SER A 445 -9.35 -15.31 -38.48
N ASN A 446 -9.98 -14.14 -38.30
CA ASN A 446 -11.10 -13.76 -37.41
C ASN A 446 -12.30 -14.72 -37.43
N ASP A 447 -13.04 -14.79 -36.31
CA ASP A 447 -14.41 -14.24 -36.21
C ASP A 447 -14.96 -14.25 -34.75
N ASP A 448 -15.83 -13.26 -34.49
CA ASP A 448 -16.85 -13.14 -33.44
C ASP A 448 -16.49 -12.89 -31.96
N VAL A 449 -16.57 -11.61 -31.55
CA VAL A 449 -16.77 -11.20 -30.15
C VAL A 449 -17.98 -10.25 -30.06
N GLU A 450 -19.05 -10.72 -29.42
CA GLU A 450 -20.24 -9.95 -29.03
C GLU A 450 -19.95 -8.98 -27.86
N GLU A 451 -20.43 -7.73 -27.98
CA GLU A 451 -20.54 -6.73 -26.92
C GLU A 451 -21.76 -6.98 -26.00
N PRO A 452 -21.70 -6.63 -24.70
CA PRO A 452 -22.90 -6.34 -23.93
C PRO A 452 -22.98 -4.88 -23.42
N GLN A 453 -23.94 -4.18 -24.02
CA GLN A 453 -24.91 -3.18 -23.53
C GLN A 453 -24.72 -2.40 -22.20
N GLN A 454 -24.99 -1.09 -22.32
CA GLN A 454 -25.05 -0.05 -21.31
C GLN A 454 -26.32 -0.12 -20.42
N SER A 455 -26.18 0.15 -19.12
CA SER A 455 -27.30 0.52 -18.22
C SER A 455 -26.96 1.77 -17.38
N THR A 456 -27.61 2.88 -17.75
CA THR A 456 -27.98 4.13 -17.06
C THR A 456 -27.46 4.46 -15.64
N SER A 457 -26.81 5.63 -15.51
CA SER A 457 -26.47 6.32 -14.25
C SER A 457 -27.57 7.30 -13.82
N THR A 458 -28.06 7.21 -12.57
CA THR A 458 -29.01 8.16 -11.95
C THR A 458 -28.25 9.22 -11.16
N THR A 459 -28.55 10.50 -11.37
CA THR A 459 -27.93 11.66 -10.72
C THR A 459 -28.43 11.86 -9.27
N ALA A 460 -27.48 12.06 -8.36
CA ALA A 460 -27.57 12.69 -7.02
C ALA A 460 -28.98 12.89 -6.41
N ALA A 461 -29.48 11.85 -5.77
CA ALA A 461 -30.38 11.98 -4.62
C ALA A 461 -29.63 11.47 -3.40
N THR A 462 -29.75 12.15 -2.26
CA THR A 462 -29.22 11.73 -0.96
C THR A 462 -29.46 10.23 -0.78
N VAL A 463 -28.39 9.43 -0.69
CA VAL A 463 -28.49 7.97 -0.63
C VAL A 463 -28.65 7.58 0.85
N PRO A 464 -29.83 7.10 1.30
CA PRO A 464 -30.03 6.77 2.70
C PRO A 464 -29.10 5.63 3.15
N ALA A 465 -28.66 5.66 4.42
CA ALA A 465 -28.04 4.51 5.05
C ALA A 465 -28.95 3.27 4.92
N GLY A 466 -28.38 2.15 4.49
CA GLY A 466 -29.08 0.91 4.13
C GLY A 466 -29.29 0.72 2.62
N THR A 467 -29.01 1.72 1.78
CA THR A 467 -29.20 1.59 0.33
C THR A 467 -28.15 0.67 -0.29
N ARG A 468 -28.60 -0.29 -1.10
CA ARG A 468 -27.73 -1.20 -1.85
C ARG A 468 -27.35 -0.58 -3.19
N LEU A 469 -26.06 -0.50 -3.47
CA LEU A 469 -25.53 0.06 -4.70
C LEU A 469 -24.35 -0.77 -5.20
N LYS A 470 -23.95 -0.58 -6.45
CA LYS A 470 -22.68 -1.09 -6.98
C LYS A 470 -21.80 0.09 -7.39
N ILE A 471 -20.53 0.06 -7.00
CA ILE A 471 -19.52 1.06 -7.39
C ILE A 471 -18.67 0.48 -8.50
N TYR A 472 -18.50 1.23 -9.57
CA TYR A 472 -17.63 0.88 -10.68
C TYR A 472 -16.23 1.41 -10.43
N TRP A 473 -15.26 0.50 -10.38
CA TRP A 473 -13.85 0.83 -10.17
C TRP A 473 -13.10 0.80 -11.51
N GLU A 474 -12.69 1.97 -11.99
CA GLU A 474 -12.08 2.14 -13.32
C GLU A 474 -10.75 1.40 -13.52
N LEU A 475 -10.00 1.15 -12.42
CA LEU A 475 -8.73 0.42 -12.46
C LEU A 475 -8.90 -1.09 -12.66
N ASP A 476 -10.06 -1.60 -12.25
CA ASP A 476 -10.40 -3.02 -12.34
C ASP A 476 -11.40 -3.32 -13.47
N ASP A 477 -11.96 -2.27 -14.09
CA ASP A 477 -13.03 -2.33 -15.08
C ASP A 477 -14.21 -3.21 -14.60
N ALA A 478 -14.59 -3.06 -13.32
CA ALA A 478 -15.55 -3.94 -12.68
C ALA A 478 -16.47 -3.20 -11.70
N TRP A 479 -17.70 -3.73 -11.55
CA TRP A 479 -18.70 -3.24 -10.60
C TRP A 479 -18.68 -4.07 -9.32
N TYR A 480 -18.63 -3.39 -8.18
CA TYR A 480 -18.54 -3.99 -6.85
C TYR A 480 -19.80 -3.63 -6.05
N PRO A 481 -20.67 -4.61 -5.74
CA PRO A 481 -21.88 -4.37 -4.97
C PRO A 481 -21.56 -4.20 -3.48
N GLY A 482 -22.32 -3.31 -2.82
CA GLY A 482 -22.20 -3.02 -1.40
C GLY A 482 -23.41 -2.29 -0.84
N VAL A 483 -23.41 -2.06 0.47
CA VAL A 483 -24.47 -1.37 1.21
C VAL A 483 -23.90 -0.12 1.86
N VAL A 484 -24.57 1.02 1.68
CA VAL A 484 -24.20 2.28 2.33
C VAL A 484 -24.52 2.18 3.82
N ARG A 485 -23.50 2.27 4.68
CA ARG A 485 -23.64 2.27 6.13
C ARG A 485 -23.96 3.66 6.69
N LEU A 486 -23.30 4.68 6.17
CA LEU A 486 -23.43 6.09 6.56
C LEU A 486 -23.23 6.97 5.33
N TYR A 487 -24.01 8.02 5.19
CA TYR A 487 -23.88 9.01 4.12
C TYR A 487 -23.89 10.41 4.76
N ASP A 488 -22.88 11.23 4.46
CA ASP A 488 -22.77 12.60 4.98
C ASP A 488 -23.27 13.66 3.98
N ASP A 489 -23.57 14.85 4.49
CA ASP A 489 -24.05 15.99 3.67
C ASP A 489 -22.97 16.56 2.73
N ASP A 490 -21.71 16.10 2.88
CA ASP A 490 -20.56 16.50 2.05
C ASP A 490 -20.33 15.54 0.86
N GLY A 491 -21.10 14.45 0.73
CA GLY A 491 -21.09 13.52 -0.41
C GLY A 491 -20.38 12.18 -0.18
N PHE A 492 -19.82 11.97 1.02
CA PHE A 492 -19.11 10.74 1.36
C PHE A 492 -20.05 9.68 1.91
N ALA A 493 -19.89 8.45 1.40
CA ALA A 493 -20.59 7.27 1.84
C ALA A 493 -19.62 6.24 2.42
N GLU A 494 -19.83 5.80 3.66
CA GLU A 494 -19.20 4.59 4.16
C GLU A 494 -19.93 3.38 3.56
N ILE A 495 -19.25 2.58 2.75
CA ILE A 495 -19.81 1.46 2.01
C ILE A 495 -19.18 0.17 2.50
N VAL A 496 -20.04 -0.78 2.83
CA VAL A 496 -19.66 -2.16 3.13
C VAL A 496 -19.92 -2.99 1.89
N TYR A 497 -18.87 -3.42 1.22
CA TYR A 497 -18.96 -4.25 0.03
C TYR A 497 -19.37 -5.68 0.38
N ASP A 498 -19.94 -6.41 -0.58
CA ASP A 498 -20.41 -7.78 -0.39
C ASP A 498 -19.27 -8.78 -0.09
N ASP A 499 -18.02 -8.41 -0.34
CA ASP A 499 -16.82 -9.16 0.05
C ASP A 499 -16.33 -8.85 1.48
N GLY A 500 -17.01 -7.95 2.19
CA GLY A 500 -16.77 -7.61 3.59
C GLY A 500 -15.80 -6.46 3.81
N ASP A 501 -15.30 -5.81 2.75
CA ASP A 501 -14.46 -4.62 2.86
C ASP A 501 -15.30 -3.36 3.16
N GLU A 502 -14.81 -2.50 4.06
CA GLU A 502 -15.44 -1.24 4.43
C GLU A 502 -14.59 -0.07 3.92
N GLU A 503 -15.18 0.84 3.14
CA GLU A 503 -14.47 1.99 2.57
C GLU A 503 -15.34 3.25 2.61
N VAL A 504 -14.71 4.42 2.81
CA VAL A 504 -15.40 5.71 2.69
C VAL A 504 -15.16 6.23 1.29
N VAL A 505 -16.24 6.27 0.51
CA VAL A 505 -16.23 6.58 -0.92
C VAL A 505 -16.94 7.90 -1.15
N ASP A 506 -16.34 8.79 -1.91
CA ASP A 506 -17.02 10.01 -2.37
C ASP A 506 -17.97 9.64 -3.52
N LEU A 507 -19.26 9.48 -3.23
CA LEU A 507 -20.25 9.10 -4.24
C LEU A 507 -20.46 10.21 -5.28
N ALA A 508 -19.96 11.43 -5.06
CA ALA A 508 -20.00 12.50 -6.04
C ALA A 508 -18.90 12.36 -7.13
N GLU A 509 -17.82 11.63 -6.83
CA GLU A 509 -16.67 11.45 -7.73
C GLU A 509 -16.58 10.02 -8.30
N GLU A 510 -17.20 9.03 -7.65
CA GLU A 510 -17.23 7.65 -8.12
C GLU A 510 -18.48 7.30 -8.94
N THR A 511 -18.31 6.39 -9.92
CA THR A 511 -19.44 5.92 -10.72
C THR A 511 -20.19 4.83 -9.93
N PHE A 512 -21.43 5.09 -9.53
CA PHE A 512 -22.24 4.11 -8.81
C PHE A 512 -23.63 3.95 -9.44
N SER A 513 -24.26 2.81 -9.16
CA SER A 513 -25.64 2.50 -9.56
C SER A 513 -26.39 1.97 -8.35
N VAL A 514 -27.51 2.62 -8.01
CA VAL A 514 -28.43 2.14 -6.96
C VAL A 514 -29.15 0.91 -7.48
N ILE A 515 -29.21 -0.14 -6.66
CA ILE A 515 -29.93 -1.38 -6.98
C ILE A 515 -31.37 -1.20 -6.48
N HIS A 516 -32.35 -1.13 -7.39
CA HIS A 516 -33.76 -0.96 -7.03
C HIS A 516 -34.45 -2.31 -6.85
N ASP A 517 -35.33 -2.45 -5.85
CA ASP A 517 -36.06 -3.69 -5.52
C ASP A 517 -36.88 -4.28 -6.70
N ASN A 518 -37.14 -3.48 -7.74
CA ASN A 518 -37.82 -3.95 -8.96
C ASN A 518 -36.90 -4.61 -10.00
N GLU A 519 -35.57 -4.64 -9.81
CA GLU A 519 -34.66 -5.50 -10.60
C GLU A 519 -34.60 -6.95 -10.04
N ILE A 520 -35.39 -7.25 -9.01
CA ILE A 520 -35.61 -8.61 -8.54
C ILE A 520 -36.80 -9.21 -9.30
N LYS A 521 -36.54 -9.71 -10.52
CA LYS A 521 -37.09 -10.98 -11.10
C LYS A 521 -36.82 -11.12 -12.61
N LYS A 522 -35.77 -11.86 -12.96
CA LYS A 522 -35.80 -13.18 -13.65
C LYS A 522 -34.36 -13.61 -13.98
N PRO A 523 -34.06 -14.92 -13.98
CA PRO A 523 -32.71 -15.45 -13.80
C PRO A 523 -31.82 -15.10 -15.00
N SER A 524 -30.83 -14.24 -14.81
CA SER A 524 -29.91 -13.84 -15.88
C SER A 524 -28.64 -14.70 -15.84
N PHE A 525 -28.29 -15.26 -17.01
CA PHE A 525 -27.02 -15.82 -17.50
C PHE A 525 -26.00 -16.45 -16.51
N LEU A 526 -25.66 -15.80 -15.40
CA LEU A 526 -24.76 -16.29 -14.35
C LEU A 526 -25.28 -17.54 -13.61
N GLU A 527 -26.61 -17.68 -13.44
CA GLU A 527 -27.21 -18.91 -12.88
C GLU A 527 -27.15 -20.11 -13.84
N LYS A 528 -27.01 -19.87 -15.15
CA LYS A 528 -26.82 -20.93 -16.16
C LYS A 528 -25.35 -21.29 -16.38
N ALA A 529 -24.41 -20.45 -15.95
CA ALA A 529 -22.98 -20.62 -16.26
C ALA A 529 -22.19 -21.38 -15.17
N PHE A 530 -22.57 -21.31 -13.90
CA PHE A 530 -21.69 -21.76 -12.80
C PHE A 530 -22.07 -23.06 -12.09
N GLY A 531 -23.18 -23.71 -12.47
CA GLY A 531 -23.64 -24.95 -11.83
C GLY A 531 -23.06 -26.25 -12.41
N LEU A 532 -22.92 -26.39 -13.73
CA LEU A 532 -22.63 -27.72 -14.33
C LEU A 532 -21.88 -27.71 -15.67
N ARG A 533 -21.64 -26.57 -16.32
CA ARG A 533 -21.10 -26.53 -17.71
C ARG A 533 -19.65 -27.00 -17.87
N TRP A 534 -18.80 -26.79 -16.86
CA TRP A 534 -17.39 -27.19 -16.95
C TRP A 534 -17.20 -28.72 -16.98
N ARG A 535 -18.15 -29.50 -16.41
CA ARG A 535 -18.16 -30.97 -16.52
C ARG A 535 -18.44 -31.41 -17.96
N THR A 536 -19.31 -30.68 -18.65
CA THR A 536 -19.68 -30.93 -20.05
C THR A 536 -18.57 -30.51 -21.03
N GLU A 537 -17.92 -29.37 -20.80
CA GLU A 537 -16.81 -28.86 -21.63
C GLU A 537 -15.52 -29.69 -21.49
N LEU A 538 -15.31 -30.37 -20.37
CA LEU A 538 -14.20 -31.31 -20.17
C LEU A 538 -14.54 -32.77 -20.57
N GLY A 539 -15.75 -33.01 -21.09
CA GLY A 539 -16.20 -34.36 -21.51
C GLY A 539 -16.35 -35.36 -20.36
N VAL A 540 -16.55 -34.90 -19.12
CA VAL A 540 -16.61 -35.78 -17.94
C VAL A 540 -18.09 -35.98 -17.56
N SER A 541 -18.75 -36.93 -18.22
CA SER A 541 -20.17 -37.20 -18.00
C SER A 541 -20.49 -38.19 -16.86
N GLU A 542 -19.55 -39.00 -16.37
CA GLU A 542 -19.85 -39.93 -15.27
C GLU A 542 -18.71 -40.07 -14.26
N HIS A 543 -19.05 -39.93 -12.98
CA HIS A 543 -18.16 -40.13 -11.84
C HIS A 543 -17.95 -41.62 -11.60
N SER A 544 -16.73 -42.13 -11.82
CA SER A 544 -16.08 -43.19 -11.01
C SER A 544 -14.81 -43.71 -11.71
N GLU A 545 -14.85 -43.93 -13.02
CA GLU A 545 -13.81 -44.72 -13.71
C GLU A 545 -12.59 -43.92 -14.21
N LEU A 546 -12.73 -42.61 -14.45
CA LEU A 546 -11.64 -41.78 -14.99
C LEU A 546 -10.62 -41.29 -13.94
N ALA A 547 -10.89 -41.46 -12.64
CA ALA A 547 -9.97 -41.08 -11.58
C ALA A 547 -8.81 -42.08 -11.42
N GLU A 548 -8.96 -43.31 -11.90
CA GLU A 548 -7.96 -44.37 -11.75
C GLU A 548 -6.88 -44.36 -12.84
N GLN A 549 -7.03 -43.54 -13.89
CA GLN A 549 -6.13 -43.52 -15.05
C GLN A 549 -5.32 -42.22 -15.22
N ARG A 550 -5.31 -41.31 -14.24
CA ARG A 550 -4.50 -40.09 -14.31
C ARG A 550 -3.31 -40.17 -13.37
N GLU A 551 -2.11 -40.00 -13.92
CA GLU A 551 -0.91 -39.75 -13.12
C GLU A 551 -1.16 -38.49 -12.26
N TRP A 552 -0.91 -38.60 -10.96
CA TRP A 552 -1.16 -37.54 -9.97
C TRP A 552 -0.21 -36.35 -10.13
N LEU A 553 0.79 -36.48 -11.01
CA LEU A 553 1.77 -35.46 -11.35
C LEU A 553 2.23 -35.66 -12.81
N PRO A 554 2.38 -34.57 -13.63
CA PRO A 554 2.02 -33.19 -13.30
C PRO A 554 0.50 -32.98 -13.32
N ALA A 555 -0.03 -32.34 -12.27
CA ALA A 555 -1.41 -31.87 -12.27
C ALA A 555 -1.55 -30.67 -13.20
N THR A 556 -2.70 -30.56 -13.84
CA THR A 556 -3.05 -29.45 -14.73
C THR A 556 -4.16 -28.60 -14.09
N THR A 557 -4.37 -27.37 -14.58
CA THR A 557 -5.46 -26.51 -14.11
C THR A 557 -6.84 -27.21 -14.14
N PRO A 558 -7.21 -27.99 -15.18
CA PRO A 558 -8.41 -28.83 -15.15
C PRO A 558 -8.46 -29.83 -13.97
N THR A 559 -7.35 -30.48 -13.64
CA THR A 559 -7.27 -31.41 -12.50
C THR A 559 -7.48 -30.68 -11.16
N VAL A 560 -6.97 -29.46 -11.03
CA VAL A 560 -7.22 -28.61 -9.85
C VAL A 560 -8.69 -28.20 -9.73
N LEU A 561 -9.35 -27.89 -10.85
CA LEU A 561 -10.78 -27.56 -10.87
C LEU A 561 -11.65 -28.77 -10.45
N LEU A 562 -11.30 -29.97 -10.90
CA LEU A 562 -11.93 -31.22 -10.47
C LEU A 562 -11.73 -31.47 -8.96
N TYR A 563 -10.52 -31.20 -8.44
CA TYR A 563 -10.24 -31.29 -7.01
C TYR A 563 -11.13 -30.32 -6.20
N LEU A 564 -11.23 -29.05 -6.63
CA LEU A 564 -12.10 -28.06 -5.99
C LEU A 564 -13.57 -28.47 -6.00
N ALA A 565 -14.06 -29.02 -7.12
CA ALA A 565 -15.41 -29.56 -7.19
C ALA A 565 -15.63 -30.71 -6.19
N SER A 566 -14.66 -31.62 -6.07
CA SER A 566 -14.74 -32.71 -5.09
C SER A 566 -14.79 -32.20 -3.63
N LEU A 567 -14.10 -31.10 -3.32
CA LEU A 567 -14.12 -30.49 -2.00
C LEU A 567 -15.48 -29.84 -1.68
N LEU A 568 -16.11 -29.21 -2.66
CA LEU A 568 -17.45 -28.64 -2.55
C LEU A 568 -18.50 -29.73 -2.32
N ASP A 569 -18.40 -30.84 -3.05
CA ASP A 569 -19.33 -31.98 -2.92
C ASP A 569 -19.19 -32.64 -1.54
N ARG A 570 -17.97 -32.73 -0.99
CA ARG A 570 -17.72 -33.24 0.37
C ARG A 570 -18.19 -32.29 1.48
N GLY A 571 -18.31 -31.00 1.21
CA GLY A 571 -18.82 -30.00 2.17
C GLY A 571 -17.96 -29.76 3.42
N LYS A 572 -16.71 -30.26 3.46
CA LYS A 572 -15.86 -30.21 4.68
C LYS A 572 -14.96 -28.98 4.79
N ILE A 573 -14.73 -28.25 3.70
CA ILE A 573 -13.76 -27.15 3.64
C ILE A 573 -14.46 -25.90 3.11
N ARG A 574 -14.39 -24.79 3.86
CA ARG A 574 -14.89 -23.48 3.41
C ARG A 574 -14.01 -22.90 2.31
N ALA A 575 -14.61 -22.22 1.35
CA ALA A 575 -13.88 -21.57 0.26
C ALA A 575 -12.80 -20.60 0.76
N THR A 576 -13.06 -19.88 1.86
CA THR A 576 -12.10 -18.97 2.52
C THR A 576 -10.86 -19.66 3.10
N SER A 577 -10.89 -20.98 3.25
CA SER A 577 -9.79 -21.79 3.78
C SER A 577 -8.99 -22.52 2.70
N LEU A 578 -9.29 -22.30 1.40
CA LEU A 578 -8.67 -23.05 0.30
C LEU A 578 -7.26 -22.57 -0.07
N GLN A 579 -6.92 -21.32 0.22
CA GLN A 579 -5.64 -20.73 -0.21
C GLN A 579 -4.39 -21.55 0.20
N PRO A 580 -4.31 -22.11 1.42
CA PRO A 580 -3.18 -22.97 1.82
C PRO A 580 -3.09 -24.26 0.98
N TYR A 581 -4.21 -24.86 0.58
CA TYR A 581 -4.24 -26.09 -0.22
C TYR A 581 -3.78 -25.83 -1.66
N LEU A 582 -4.26 -24.74 -2.27
CA LEU A 582 -3.83 -24.33 -3.62
C LEU A 582 -2.35 -23.94 -3.65
N SER A 583 -1.86 -23.30 -2.58
CA SER A 583 -0.44 -22.96 -2.44
C SER A 583 0.42 -24.21 -2.33
N ALA A 584 0.01 -25.22 -1.54
CA ALA A 584 0.75 -26.47 -1.41
C ALA A 584 0.85 -27.25 -2.74
N ILE A 585 -0.23 -27.26 -3.52
CA ILE A 585 -0.23 -27.85 -4.88
C ILE A 585 0.80 -27.14 -5.77
N ASN A 586 0.82 -25.81 -5.77
CA ASN A 586 1.77 -25.04 -6.58
C ASN A 586 3.22 -25.24 -6.12
N CYS A 587 3.50 -25.16 -4.81
CA CYS A 587 4.85 -25.38 -4.28
C CYS A 587 5.40 -26.75 -4.71
N TYR A 588 4.60 -27.81 -4.58
CA TYR A 588 5.04 -29.16 -4.93
C TYR A 588 5.30 -29.34 -6.45
N HIS A 589 4.61 -28.58 -7.30
CA HIS A 589 4.88 -28.57 -8.75
C HIS A 589 6.16 -27.80 -9.06
N GLU A 590 6.33 -26.63 -8.46
CA GLU A 590 7.52 -25.79 -8.61
C GLU A 590 8.78 -26.52 -8.13
N ASP A 591 8.71 -27.25 -7.00
CA ASP A 591 9.81 -28.06 -6.45
C ASP A 591 10.27 -29.19 -7.41
N LEU A 592 9.38 -29.65 -8.29
CA LEU A 592 9.64 -30.73 -9.25
C LEU A 592 9.85 -30.22 -10.68
N GLY A 593 9.95 -28.89 -10.86
CA GLY A 593 10.20 -28.25 -12.16
C GLY A 593 8.98 -28.21 -13.10
N TYR A 594 7.77 -28.39 -12.57
CA TYR A 594 6.52 -28.28 -13.32
C TYR A 594 5.85 -26.90 -13.17
N ASP A 595 4.98 -26.56 -14.12
CA ASP A 595 4.12 -25.37 -14.04
C ASP A 595 3.16 -25.44 -12.85
N ALA A 596 2.87 -24.29 -12.24
CA ALA A 596 1.97 -24.16 -11.11
C ALA A 596 0.48 -24.22 -11.54
N PRO A 597 -0.22 -25.36 -11.35
CA PRO A 597 -1.52 -25.59 -11.99
C PRO A 597 -2.70 -24.98 -11.25
N ALA A 598 -2.50 -24.63 -9.97
CA ALA A 598 -3.50 -24.01 -9.10
C ALA A 598 -3.43 -22.48 -9.11
N LYS A 599 -2.92 -21.88 -10.19
CA LYS A 599 -2.92 -20.43 -10.46
C LYS A 599 -3.83 -20.10 -11.65
N GLY A 600 -4.23 -18.83 -11.78
CA GLY A 600 -4.98 -18.32 -12.93
C GLY A 600 -6.49 -18.07 -12.73
N ARG A 601 -7.10 -17.36 -13.68
CA ARG A 601 -8.48 -16.83 -13.59
C ARG A 601 -9.53 -17.92 -13.36
N SER A 602 -9.36 -19.11 -13.95
CA SER A 602 -10.32 -20.22 -13.81
C SER A 602 -10.37 -20.77 -12.39
N VAL A 603 -9.22 -20.91 -11.72
CA VAL A 603 -9.13 -21.38 -10.32
C VAL A 603 -9.75 -20.34 -9.38
N VAL A 604 -9.45 -19.05 -9.58
CA VAL A 604 -10.03 -17.95 -8.79
C VAL A 604 -11.56 -17.93 -8.92
N ARG A 605 -12.08 -18.07 -10.14
CA ARG A 605 -13.53 -18.12 -10.38
C ARG A 605 -14.18 -19.34 -9.73
N ALA A 606 -13.53 -20.51 -9.75
CA ALA A 606 -14.04 -21.72 -9.10
C ALA A 606 -14.13 -21.59 -7.58
N VAL A 607 -13.12 -20.98 -6.94
CA VAL A 607 -13.14 -20.69 -5.49
C VAL A 607 -14.28 -19.73 -5.13
N LYS A 608 -14.50 -18.67 -5.93
CA LYS A 608 -15.63 -17.75 -5.74
C LYS A 608 -16.98 -18.45 -5.93
N GLY A 609 -17.12 -19.30 -6.95
CA GLY A 609 -18.32 -20.11 -7.17
C GLY A 609 -18.61 -21.07 -6.00
N MET A 610 -17.58 -21.70 -5.44
CA MET A 610 -17.71 -22.52 -4.23
C MET A 610 -18.24 -21.69 -3.05
N ALA A 611 -17.74 -20.48 -2.83
CA ALA A 611 -18.19 -19.61 -1.74
C ALA A 611 -19.68 -19.26 -1.86
N VAL A 612 -20.15 -18.92 -3.07
CA VAL A 612 -21.56 -18.63 -3.33
C VAL A 612 -22.44 -19.83 -3.08
N LEU A 613 -22.05 -21.02 -3.57
CA LEU A 613 -22.82 -22.26 -3.35
C LEU A 613 -22.85 -22.68 -1.89
N GLN A 614 -21.76 -22.45 -1.14
CA GLN A 614 -21.73 -22.67 0.30
C GLN A 614 -22.68 -21.71 1.04
N ALA A 615 -22.64 -20.41 0.72
CA ALA A 615 -23.55 -19.43 1.30
C ALA A 615 -25.03 -19.73 0.99
N GLN A 616 -25.34 -20.19 -0.23
CA GLN A 616 -26.70 -20.61 -0.60
C GLN A 616 -27.16 -21.85 0.18
N ARG A 617 -26.29 -22.83 0.40
CA ARG A 617 -26.59 -24.01 1.25
C ARG A 617 -26.84 -23.60 2.70
N GLU A 618 -26.06 -22.64 3.22
CA GLU A 618 -26.19 -22.11 4.59
C GLU A 618 -27.50 -21.31 4.78
N VAL A 619 -27.87 -20.47 3.80
CA VAL A 619 -29.17 -19.77 3.80
C VAL A 619 -30.33 -20.76 3.73
N ALA A 620 -30.21 -21.81 2.92
CA ALA A 620 -31.23 -22.87 2.81
C ALA A 620 -31.34 -23.73 4.09
N SER A 621 -30.27 -23.85 4.88
CA SER A 621 -30.28 -24.57 6.17
C SER A 621 -30.71 -23.72 7.36
N GLY A 622 -30.98 -22.42 7.18
CA GLY A 622 -31.43 -21.52 8.24
C GLY A 622 -30.32 -20.95 9.13
N ASP A 623 -29.05 -21.18 8.80
CA ASP A 623 -27.91 -20.59 9.48
C ASP A 623 -27.68 -19.18 8.92
N ILE A 624 -28.38 -18.18 9.47
CA ILE A 624 -28.19 -16.77 9.10
C ILE A 624 -26.75 -16.37 9.46
N LEU A 625 -25.99 -15.89 8.47
CA LEU A 625 -24.65 -15.34 8.64
C LEU A 625 -24.69 -14.14 9.60
N THR A 626 -24.43 -14.38 10.88
CA THR A 626 -24.25 -13.31 11.86
C THR A 626 -22.83 -12.76 11.76
N GLU A 627 -22.69 -11.45 11.68
CA GLU A 627 -21.38 -10.80 11.60
C GLU A 627 -20.70 -10.80 12.98
N ARG A 628 -19.43 -11.21 13.08
CA ARG A 628 -18.69 -11.15 14.35
C ARG A 628 -18.41 -9.70 14.74
N THR A 629 -18.87 -9.26 15.92
CA THR A 629 -18.63 -7.90 16.45
C THR A 629 -17.62 -7.86 17.60
N TYR A 630 -17.28 -6.66 18.09
CA TYR A 630 -16.39 -6.44 19.24
C TYR A 630 -17.12 -6.62 20.56
N LEU A 631 -16.44 -7.16 21.57
CA LEU A 631 -16.98 -7.26 22.92
C LEU A 631 -16.86 -5.90 23.63
N PRO A 632 -17.96 -5.24 24.02
CA PRO A 632 -17.89 -3.91 24.63
C PRO A 632 -17.36 -3.95 26.07
N ALA A 633 -16.60 -2.92 26.48
CA ALA A 633 -16.02 -2.80 27.82
C ALA A 633 -17.03 -2.95 28.99
N PRO A 634 -18.28 -2.44 28.90
CA PRO A 634 -19.26 -2.64 29.96
C PRO A 634 -19.58 -4.11 30.27
N HIS A 635 -19.65 -4.98 29.26
CA HIS A 635 -19.91 -6.41 29.46
C HIS A 635 -18.72 -7.10 30.15
N VAL A 636 -17.49 -6.67 29.85
CA VAL A 636 -16.27 -7.15 30.52
C VAL A 636 -16.21 -6.68 31.96
N TRP A 637 -16.63 -5.44 32.22
CA TRP A 637 -16.71 -4.92 33.58
C TRP A 637 -17.81 -5.62 34.39
N ALA A 638 -18.95 -5.95 33.79
CA ALA A 638 -19.97 -6.80 34.43
C ALA A 638 -19.39 -8.18 34.81
N ALA A 639 -18.63 -8.81 33.92
CA ALA A 639 -17.91 -10.04 34.23
C ALA A 639 -16.88 -9.86 35.35
N GLN A 640 -16.18 -8.72 35.41
CA GLN A 640 -15.25 -8.42 36.50
C GLN A 640 -15.97 -8.30 37.85
N GLN A 641 -17.08 -7.57 37.91
CA GLN A 641 -17.88 -7.41 39.13
C GLN A 641 -18.44 -8.76 39.60
N ALA A 642 -18.98 -9.56 38.66
CA ALA A 642 -19.47 -10.89 38.95
C ALA A 642 -18.37 -11.82 39.47
N ALA A 643 -17.17 -11.78 38.86
CA ALA A 643 -16.02 -12.55 39.33
C ALA A 643 -15.56 -12.12 40.74
N SER A 644 -15.60 -10.83 41.07
CA SER A 644 -15.27 -10.34 42.41
C SER A 644 -16.30 -10.73 43.47
N ALA A 645 -17.59 -10.79 43.11
CA ALA A 645 -18.68 -11.15 44.02
C ALA A 645 -18.89 -12.67 44.18
N SER A 646 -18.36 -13.46 43.25
CA SER A 646 -18.55 -14.92 43.22
C SER A 646 -17.88 -15.61 44.40
N THR A 647 -18.64 -16.48 45.09
CA THR A 647 -18.13 -17.37 46.16
C THR A 647 -18.56 -18.80 45.85
N PRO A 648 -17.92 -19.47 44.86
CA PRO A 648 -18.41 -20.74 44.34
C PRO A 648 -18.37 -21.84 45.41
N ARG A 649 -19.51 -22.53 45.56
CA ARG A 649 -19.75 -23.68 46.43
C ARG A 649 -19.93 -24.96 45.63
N THR A 650 -20.33 -24.85 44.36
CA THR A 650 -20.50 -25.98 43.44
C THR A 650 -19.44 -25.97 42.33
N SER A 651 -19.30 -27.11 41.64
CA SER A 651 -18.41 -27.22 40.47
C SER A 651 -18.86 -26.30 39.33
N GLU A 652 -20.17 -26.16 39.13
CA GLU A 652 -20.76 -25.30 38.09
C GLU A 652 -20.50 -23.81 38.37
N GLU A 653 -20.67 -23.38 39.62
CA GLU A 653 -20.34 -22.00 40.04
C GLU A 653 -18.83 -21.70 39.86
N LEU A 654 -17.97 -22.71 40.06
CA LEU A 654 -16.53 -22.56 39.84
C LEU A 654 -16.16 -22.50 38.35
N GLN A 655 -16.86 -23.25 37.49
CA GLN A 655 -16.74 -23.13 36.04
C GLN A 655 -17.21 -21.75 35.54
N LEU A 656 -18.27 -21.21 36.15
CA LEU A 656 -18.76 -19.87 35.84
C LEU A 656 -17.78 -18.78 36.33
N LEU A 657 -17.19 -18.93 37.51
CA LEU A 657 -16.11 -18.05 37.97
C LEU A 657 -14.91 -18.08 36.99
N ARG A 658 -14.52 -19.25 36.49
CA ARG A 658 -13.50 -19.38 35.44
C ARG A 658 -13.87 -18.58 34.20
N ALA A 659 -15.10 -18.72 33.73
CA ALA A 659 -15.62 -18.03 32.55
C ALA A 659 -15.52 -16.50 32.69
N TYR A 660 -15.92 -15.95 33.84
CA TYR A 660 -15.80 -14.52 34.12
C TYR A 660 -14.33 -14.05 34.15
N VAL A 661 -13.48 -14.77 34.88
CA VAL A 661 -12.06 -14.41 35.03
C VAL A 661 -11.34 -14.50 33.69
N TYR A 662 -11.62 -15.53 32.89
CA TYR A 662 -11.05 -15.70 31.56
C TYR A 662 -11.49 -14.58 30.61
N THR A 663 -12.76 -14.18 30.65
CA THR A 663 -13.28 -13.08 29.81
C THR A 663 -12.55 -11.76 30.11
N VAL A 664 -12.37 -11.43 31.39
CA VAL A 664 -11.58 -10.26 31.84
C VAL A 664 -10.12 -10.38 31.41
N PHE A 665 -9.52 -11.56 31.60
CA PHE A 665 -8.14 -11.83 31.22
C PHE A 665 -7.91 -11.68 29.71
N ALA A 666 -8.75 -12.32 28.88
CA ALA A 666 -8.65 -12.32 27.43
C ALA A 666 -8.75 -10.90 26.86
N TYR A 667 -9.61 -10.07 27.46
CA TYR A 667 -9.75 -8.66 27.11
C TYR A 667 -8.50 -7.82 27.43
N ILE A 668 -7.84 -8.08 28.57
CA ILE A 668 -6.66 -7.31 29.02
C ILE A 668 -5.36 -7.80 28.35
N ALA A 669 -5.23 -9.09 28.08
CA ALA A 669 -3.98 -9.68 27.58
C ALA A 669 -3.71 -9.39 26.10
N PHE A 670 -4.73 -8.99 25.32
CA PHE A 670 -4.65 -8.73 23.87
C PHE A 670 -4.06 -9.90 23.03
N GLY A 671 -4.08 -11.12 23.56
CA GLY A 671 -3.56 -12.33 22.92
C GLY A 671 -4.54 -12.94 21.92
N ARG A 672 -4.11 -13.99 21.20
CA ARG A 672 -5.06 -14.86 20.50
C ARG A 672 -5.74 -15.80 21.51
N PRO A 673 -7.01 -16.21 21.28
CA PRO A 673 -7.74 -17.09 22.21
C PRO A 673 -7.02 -18.40 22.53
N ASP A 674 -6.44 -19.04 21.51
CA ASP A 674 -5.67 -20.29 21.62
C ASP A 674 -4.47 -20.15 22.56
N THR A 675 -3.76 -19.02 22.52
CA THR A 675 -2.66 -18.73 23.43
C THR A 675 -3.10 -18.57 24.88
N GLY A 676 -4.25 -17.92 25.11
CA GLY A 676 -4.78 -17.65 26.45
C GLY A 676 -5.29 -18.91 27.14
N VAL A 677 -5.97 -19.79 26.41
CA VAL A 677 -6.48 -21.07 26.94
C VAL A 677 -5.35 -22.03 27.30
N ALA A 678 -4.29 -22.07 26.50
CA ALA A 678 -3.15 -22.99 26.69
C ALA A 678 -2.16 -22.57 27.80
N MET A 679 -2.55 -21.65 28.70
CA MET A 679 -1.67 -21.19 29.77
C MET A 679 -1.50 -22.24 30.88
N HIS A 680 -0.27 -22.44 31.32
CA HIS A 680 0.08 -23.21 32.51
C HIS A 680 0.24 -22.31 33.74
N TRP A 681 0.17 -22.91 34.92
CA TRP A 681 0.32 -22.18 36.19
C TRP A 681 1.66 -21.45 36.31
N GLU A 682 2.75 -22.04 35.81
CA GLU A 682 4.09 -21.45 35.82
C GLU A 682 4.21 -20.20 34.92
N HIS A 683 3.27 -20.00 34.01
CA HIS A 683 3.23 -18.81 33.15
C HIS A 683 2.71 -17.57 33.88
N VAL A 684 2.07 -17.73 35.04
CA VAL A 684 1.48 -16.62 35.79
C VAL A 684 2.22 -16.45 37.10
N SER A 685 2.79 -15.28 37.30
CA SER A 685 3.46 -14.91 38.55
C SER A 685 3.01 -13.52 38.97
N SER A 686 2.99 -13.25 40.27
CA SER A 686 2.62 -11.97 40.82
C SER A 686 3.60 -11.52 41.90
N THR A 687 3.81 -10.22 42.00
CA THR A 687 4.50 -9.54 43.09
C THR A 687 3.51 -8.67 43.86
N GLU A 688 3.98 -7.98 44.90
CA GLU A 688 3.15 -7.01 45.63
C GLU A 688 2.70 -5.83 44.75
N GLU A 689 3.42 -5.53 43.67
CA GLU A 689 3.21 -4.36 42.81
C GLU A 689 2.63 -4.67 41.43
N GLU A 690 2.90 -5.87 40.87
CA GLU A 690 2.51 -6.22 39.50
C GLU A 690 2.18 -7.70 39.26
N LEU A 691 1.44 -7.96 38.18
CA LEU A 691 1.19 -9.26 37.58
C LEU A 691 2.12 -9.48 36.38
N SER A 692 2.71 -10.66 36.28
CA SER A 692 3.59 -11.06 35.18
C SER A 692 3.08 -12.35 34.53
N ILE A 693 2.78 -12.29 33.23
CA ILE A 693 2.25 -13.40 32.44
C ILE A 693 3.21 -13.71 31.29
N VAL A 694 3.51 -14.99 31.07
CA VAL A 694 4.37 -15.47 29.98
C VAL A 694 3.52 -16.23 28.96
N LEU A 695 3.38 -15.69 27.75
CA LEU A 695 2.69 -16.33 26.64
C LEU A 695 3.72 -17.06 25.76
N LEU A 696 3.70 -18.40 25.78
CA LEU A 696 4.71 -19.23 25.09
C LEU A 696 4.44 -19.46 23.60
N LYS A 697 3.18 -19.38 23.15
CA LYS A 697 2.75 -19.69 21.78
C LYS A 697 1.85 -18.58 21.24
N GLU A 698 2.40 -17.46 20.79
CA GLU A 698 1.63 -16.50 19.97
C GLU A 698 1.87 -16.79 18.48
N LYS A 699 0.82 -17.15 17.73
CA LYS A 699 0.90 -17.28 16.27
C LYS A 699 0.77 -15.88 15.65
N GLY A 700 1.88 -15.31 15.21
CA GLY A 700 1.90 -14.02 14.52
C GLY A 700 3.33 -13.56 14.27
N ARG A 701 3.62 -13.28 12.99
CA ARG A 701 4.94 -13.01 12.37
C ARG A 701 5.66 -14.30 11.94
N ARG A 702 5.73 -14.49 10.62
CA ARG A 702 6.61 -15.41 9.87
C ARG A 702 7.25 -16.51 10.71
N HIS A 703 6.65 -17.70 10.78
CA HIS A 703 7.25 -18.95 11.28
C HIS A 703 8.03 -18.94 12.62
N HIS A 704 7.92 -17.92 13.48
CA HIS A 704 8.64 -17.87 14.75
C HIS A 704 7.67 -17.94 15.94
N ARG A 705 7.91 -18.89 16.84
CA ARG A 705 7.27 -18.96 18.17
C ARG A 705 7.88 -17.88 19.05
N VAL A 706 7.29 -16.69 19.09
CA VAL A 706 7.77 -15.61 19.97
C VAL A 706 7.16 -15.81 21.37
N LYS A 707 8.02 -15.85 22.40
CA LYS A 707 7.60 -15.81 23.80
C LYS A 707 7.36 -14.34 24.19
N ARG A 708 6.16 -13.99 24.65
CA ARG A 708 5.83 -12.63 25.10
C ARG A 708 5.63 -12.61 26.61
N ARG A 709 6.26 -11.67 27.30
CA ARG A 709 6.00 -11.39 28.73
C ARG A 709 5.15 -10.13 28.85
N LEU A 710 4.02 -10.22 29.56
CA LEU A 710 3.14 -9.12 29.91
C LEU A 710 3.37 -8.77 31.39
N GLN A 711 3.76 -7.53 31.68
CA GLN A 711 3.84 -6.99 33.03
C GLN A 711 2.73 -5.95 33.22
N ILE A 712 1.86 -6.17 34.20
CA ILE A 712 0.67 -5.36 34.46
C ILE A 712 0.71 -4.89 35.91
N PRO A 713 0.97 -3.60 36.18
CA PRO A 713 0.90 -3.04 37.53
C PRO A 713 -0.51 -3.17 38.11
N TRP A 714 -0.64 -3.56 39.38
CA TRP A 714 -1.96 -3.72 40.02
C TRP A 714 -2.78 -2.43 40.04
N ARG A 715 -2.11 -1.28 40.09
CA ARG A 715 -2.74 0.05 40.04
C ARG A 715 -3.28 0.40 38.64
N GLY A 716 -2.89 -0.32 37.60
CA GLY A 716 -3.34 -0.08 36.23
C GLY A 716 -4.76 -0.59 35.98
N VAL A 717 -5.12 -1.73 36.55
CA VAL A 717 -6.45 -2.32 36.35
C VAL A 717 -7.12 -2.51 37.69
N GLY A 718 -7.98 -1.54 38.06
CA GLY A 718 -8.76 -1.59 39.29
C GLY A 718 -9.54 -2.91 39.38
N GLY A 719 -9.51 -3.57 40.54
CA GLY A 719 -10.22 -4.83 40.78
C GLY A 719 -9.56 -6.11 40.22
N LEU A 720 -8.59 -6.02 39.30
CA LEU A 720 -7.96 -7.21 38.68
C LEU A 720 -7.27 -8.12 39.70
N ARG A 721 -6.58 -7.53 40.68
CA ARG A 721 -5.92 -8.28 41.75
C ARG A 721 -6.92 -9.15 42.52
N GLY A 722 -8.07 -8.58 42.88
CA GLY A 722 -9.12 -9.28 43.61
C GLY A 722 -9.73 -10.41 42.79
N VAL A 723 -10.03 -10.18 41.51
CA VAL A 723 -10.57 -11.20 40.60
C VAL A 723 -9.63 -12.39 40.44
N LEU A 724 -8.33 -12.14 40.20
CA LEU A 724 -7.35 -13.20 40.04
C LEU A 724 -7.09 -13.97 41.34
N GLN A 725 -7.04 -13.26 42.48
CA GLN A 725 -6.92 -13.92 43.78
C GLN A 725 -8.15 -14.79 44.08
N ASN A 726 -9.35 -14.32 43.76
CA ASN A 726 -10.58 -15.08 43.95
C ASN A 726 -10.55 -16.39 43.15
N TRP A 727 -10.16 -16.30 41.86
CA TRP A 727 -9.94 -17.48 41.03
C TRP A 727 -8.92 -18.44 41.63
N GLN A 728 -7.73 -17.95 41.97
CA GLN A 728 -6.65 -18.79 42.48
C GLN A 728 -7.04 -19.51 43.77
N VAL A 729 -7.65 -18.80 44.73
CA VAL A 729 -8.08 -19.37 46.01
C VAL A 729 -9.10 -20.49 45.80
N HIS A 730 -10.18 -20.23 45.05
CA HIS A 730 -11.24 -21.22 44.88
C HIS A 730 -10.81 -22.41 44.00
N ARG A 731 -9.99 -22.17 42.98
CA ARG A 731 -9.37 -23.23 42.18
C ARG A 731 -8.47 -24.12 43.02
N ASP A 732 -7.60 -23.53 43.84
CA ASP A 732 -6.66 -24.28 44.68
C ASP A 732 -7.38 -25.07 45.77
N LEU A 733 -8.46 -24.52 46.35
CA LEU A 733 -9.33 -25.24 47.28
C LEU A 733 -9.98 -26.46 46.59
N ALA A 734 -10.50 -26.32 45.38
CA ALA A 734 -11.09 -27.41 44.63
C ALA A 734 -10.06 -28.52 44.33
N TRP A 735 -8.84 -28.16 43.94
CA TRP A 735 -7.76 -29.13 43.72
C TRP A 735 -7.35 -29.85 45.00
N ARG A 736 -7.21 -29.13 46.13
CA ARG A 736 -6.91 -29.74 47.44
C ARG A 736 -7.98 -30.73 47.88
N SER A 737 -9.25 -30.41 47.68
CA SER A 737 -10.36 -31.33 47.98
C SER A 737 -10.37 -32.56 47.07
N TYR A 738 -9.90 -32.45 45.83
CA TYR A 738 -9.91 -33.53 44.84
C TYR A 738 -8.72 -34.48 44.94
N THR A 739 -7.49 -33.97 45.14
CA THR A 739 -6.25 -34.78 45.20
C THR A 739 -6.22 -35.78 46.35
N SER A 740 -7.04 -35.58 47.38
CA SER A 740 -7.27 -36.54 48.46
C SER A 740 -7.98 -37.83 48.01
N SER A 741 -8.54 -37.84 46.79
CA SER A 741 -9.46 -38.89 46.31
C SER A 741 -9.11 -39.49 44.94
N ARG A 742 -8.19 -38.89 44.15
CA ARG A 742 -7.81 -39.36 42.80
C ARG A 742 -6.57 -38.63 42.26
N THR A 743 -5.79 -39.31 41.41
CA THR A 743 -4.67 -38.73 40.66
C THR A 743 -5.17 -38.03 39.38
N PRO A 744 -4.96 -36.72 39.21
CA PRO A 744 -5.38 -36.03 38.00
C PRO A 744 -4.45 -36.28 36.81
N SER A 745 -4.96 -36.08 35.59
CA SER A 745 -4.11 -36.12 34.40
C SER A 745 -3.11 -34.96 34.39
N SER A 746 -1.87 -35.22 33.98
CA SER A 746 -0.76 -34.24 33.98
C SER A 746 -1.08 -32.98 33.17
N ASN A 747 -1.79 -33.13 32.06
CA ASN A 747 -2.13 -32.02 31.15
C ASN A 747 -3.21 -31.08 31.72
N VAL A 748 -4.14 -31.58 32.53
CA VAL A 748 -5.21 -30.78 33.14
C VAL A 748 -4.72 -30.13 34.44
N HIS A 749 -3.95 -30.86 35.25
CA HIS A 749 -3.38 -30.36 36.50
C HIS A 749 -2.34 -29.24 36.27
N GLY A 750 -1.67 -29.23 35.12
CA GLY A 750 -0.72 -28.18 34.76
C GLY A 750 -1.36 -26.88 34.24
N SER A 751 -2.59 -26.95 33.71
CA SER A 751 -3.30 -25.80 33.13
C SER A 751 -3.64 -24.75 34.21
N TYR A 752 -3.46 -23.47 33.89
CA TYR A 752 -3.88 -22.36 34.76
C TYR A 752 -5.40 -22.33 34.96
N TRP A 753 -6.15 -22.82 33.95
CA TRP A 753 -7.60 -22.81 33.87
C TRP A 753 -8.26 -24.16 34.21
N GLY A 754 -7.45 -25.19 34.47
CA GLY A 754 -7.92 -26.55 34.71
C GLY A 754 -8.67 -26.72 36.03
N LEU A 755 -9.81 -27.40 35.98
CA LEU A 755 -10.59 -27.77 37.16
C LEU A 755 -10.59 -29.29 37.39
N PRO A 756 -10.81 -29.75 38.64
CA PRO A 756 -10.80 -31.16 38.94
C PRO A 756 -11.91 -31.94 38.23
N GLY A 757 -11.59 -33.12 37.71
CA GLY A 757 -12.54 -33.99 36.98
C GLY A 757 -12.68 -33.70 35.48
N GLU A 758 -12.11 -32.61 34.98
CA GLU A 758 -12.07 -32.32 33.54
C GLU A 758 -11.10 -33.25 32.81
N ARG A 759 -11.42 -33.58 31.55
CA ARG A 759 -10.62 -34.41 30.65
C ARG A 759 -10.36 -33.66 29.35
N GLY A 760 -9.16 -33.79 28.79
CA GLY A 760 -8.81 -33.22 27.49
C GLY A 760 -7.61 -32.28 27.54
N THR A 761 -7.25 -31.73 26.38
CA THR A 761 -6.19 -30.74 26.19
C THR A 761 -6.77 -29.35 26.09
N PHE A 762 -6.19 -28.39 26.81
CA PHE A 762 -6.56 -26.97 26.75
C PHE A 762 -5.90 -26.31 25.51
N GLU A 763 -6.32 -26.73 24.33
CA GLU A 763 -5.81 -26.20 23.05
C GLU A 763 -6.99 -25.87 22.11
N GLY A 764 -6.88 -24.77 21.36
CA GLY A 764 -7.90 -24.34 20.40
C GLY A 764 -8.75 -23.15 20.87
N ASP A 765 -9.43 -22.51 19.92
CA ASP A 765 -10.29 -21.34 20.14
C ASP A 765 -11.74 -21.71 20.50
N SER A 766 -12.16 -22.96 20.30
CA SER A 766 -13.48 -23.46 20.71
C SER A 766 -13.72 -23.33 22.21
N LEU A 767 -12.76 -23.75 23.04
CA LEU A 767 -12.88 -23.69 24.50
C LEU A 767 -12.93 -22.24 25.02
N ALA A 768 -12.20 -21.34 24.36
CA ALA A 768 -12.27 -19.90 24.66
C ALA A 768 -13.66 -19.32 24.33
N ASN A 769 -14.25 -19.75 23.21
CA ASN A 769 -15.61 -19.36 22.84
C ASN A 769 -16.61 -19.85 23.88
N GLU A 770 -16.53 -21.12 24.29
CA GLU A 770 -17.42 -21.72 25.30
C GLU A 770 -17.41 -20.92 26.61
N TRP A 771 -16.22 -20.58 27.12
CA TRP A 771 -16.11 -19.82 28.37
C TRP A 771 -16.64 -18.39 28.24
N ILE A 772 -16.38 -17.72 27.12
CA ILE A 772 -16.87 -16.37 26.91
C ILE A 772 -18.39 -16.37 26.74
N GLN A 773 -18.96 -17.31 25.99
CA GLN A 773 -20.42 -17.45 25.88
C GLN A 773 -21.05 -17.75 27.23
N LEU A 774 -20.50 -18.69 28.00
CA LEU A 774 -20.99 -19.01 29.35
C LEU A 774 -21.03 -17.78 30.27
N ALA A 775 -19.99 -16.94 30.22
CA ALA A 775 -19.96 -15.69 30.98
C ALA A 775 -21.02 -14.69 30.49
N LEU A 776 -21.15 -14.51 29.18
CA LEU A 776 -22.07 -13.51 28.60
C LEU A 776 -23.53 -13.92 28.78
N ASP A 777 -23.85 -15.19 28.56
CA ASP A 777 -25.20 -15.74 28.75
C ASP A 777 -25.65 -15.59 30.21
N SER A 778 -24.76 -15.90 31.16
CA SER A 778 -25.06 -15.73 32.59
C SER A 778 -25.27 -14.26 33.00
N LEU A 779 -24.72 -13.31 32.25
CA LEU A 779 -24.85 -11.88 32.50
C LEU A 779 -25.96 -11.23 31.65
N GLY A 780 -26.67 -11.99 30.82
CA GLY A 780 -27.66 -11.45 29.87
C GLY A 780 -27.05 -10.52 28.82
N CYS A 781 -25.77 -10.69 28.51
CA CYS A 781 -24.99 -9.84 27.63
C CYS A 781 -25.16 -10.28 26.17
N LEU A 782 -26.22 -9.81 25.51
CA LEU A 782 -26.55 -10.21 24.14
C LEU A 782 -25.78 -9.37 23.09
N PRO A 783 -25.37 -10.00 21.96
CA PRO A 783 -24.84 -9.24 20.83
C PRO A 783 -25.95 -8.41 20.16
N PRO A 784 -25.60 -7.32 19.44
CA PRO A 784 -26.53 -6.61 18.58
C PRO A 784 -27.19 -7.54 17.55
N GLU A 785 -28.39 -7.20 17.11
CA GLU A 785 -29.13 -7.97 16.12
C GLU A 785 -28.31 -8.25 14.85
N GLY A 786 -28.36 -9.48 14.36
CA GLY A 786 -27.58 -9.91 13.19
C GLY A 786 -26.07 -10.08 13.44
N ARG A 787 -25.60 -9.96 14.69
CA ARG A 787 -24.19 -10.12 15.06
C ARG A 787 -23.98 -11.18 16.14
N HIS A 788 -22.74 -11.64 16.28
CA HIS A 788 -22.37 -12.56 17.36
C HIS A 788 -21.03 -12.18 18.01
N PHE A 789 -20.87 -12.57 19.28
CA PHE A 789 -19.59 -12.50 19.98
C PHE A 789 -18.81 -13.81 19.81
N THR A 790 -17.49 -13.73 19.70
CA THR A 790 -16.57 -14.88 19.77
C THR A 790 -15.42 -14.52 20.69
N ALA A 791 -14.54 -15.48 20.98
CA ALA A 791 -13.32 -15.25 21.71
C ALA A 791 -12.41 -14.21 21.04
N TYR A 792 -12.45 -14.09 19.71
CA TYR A 792 -11.73 -13.04 18.98
C TYR A 792 -12.33 -11.64 19.17
N SER A 793 -13.57 -11.53 19.65
CA SER A 793 -14.25 -10.25 19.94
C SER A 793 -13.59 -9.49 21.09
N THR A 794 -12.91 -10.18 22.01
CA THR A 794 -12.16 -9.58 23.14
C THR A 794 -10.95 -8.76 22.66
N ARG A 795 -10.28 -9.18 21.58
CA ARG A 795 -9.03 -8.60 21.09
C ARG A 795 -9.20 -7.19 20.53
N LYS A 796 -10.32 -6.92 19.85
CA LYS A 796 -10.64 -5.60 19.28
C LYS A 796 -11.48 -4.72 20.23
N GLY A 797 -12.24 -5.31 21.15
CA GLY A 797 -13.04 -4.58 22.14
C GLY A 797 -12.21 -3.69 23.08
N ALA A 798 -11.04 -4.18 23.52
CA ALA A 798 -10.14 -3.40 24.37
C ALA A 798 -9.54 -2.17 23.66
N ALA A 799 -9.52 -2.14 22.32
CA ALA A 799 -9.14 -0.97 21.54
C ALA A 799 -10.22 0.12 21.54
N THR A 800 -11.50 -0.26 21.56
CA THR A 800 -12.63 0.67 21.67
C THR A 800 -12.73 1.33 23.05
N GLY A 801 -12.47 0.61 24.14
CA GLY A 801 -12.49 1.17 25.50
C GLY A 801 -11.48 2.30 25.70
N ALA A 802 -10.25 2.12 25.20
CA ALA A 802 -9.24 3.18 25.28
C ALA A 802 -9.48 4.34 24.29
N ARG A 803 -10.22 4.13 23.18
CA ARG A 803 -10.66 5.22 22.28
C ARG A 803 -11.72 6.13 22.91
N ALA A 804 -12.60 5.59 23.76
CA ALA A 804 -13.63 6.35 24.47
C ALA A 804 -13.04 7.38 25.47
N GLU A 805 -11.88 7.07 26.06
CA GLU A 805 -11.14 7.94 26.99
C GLU A 805 -10.24 8.99 26.29
N GLY A 806 -10.45 9.23 24.99
CA GLY A 806 -9.68 10.22 24.22
C GLY A 806 -8.24 9.80 23.88
N LEU A 807 -7.85 8.54 24.10
CA LEU A 807 -6.58 8.02 23.62
C LEU A 807 -6.72 7.69 22.13
N LEU A 808 -6.12 8.53 21.27
CA LEU A 808 -6.08 8.31 19.83
C LEU A 808 -5.27 7.04 19.49
N PHE A 809 -5.96 5.98 19.12
CA PHE A 809 -5.38 4.78 18.52
C PHE A 809 -4.81 5.09 17.13
N ARG A 810 -3.56 5.55 17.06
CA ARG A 810 -2.76 5.38 15.84
C ARG A 810 -2.24 3.95 15.81
N ARG A 811 -2.92 3.08 15.05
CA ARG A 811 -2.52 1.72 14.66
C ARG A 811 -1.96 0.84 15.79
N LEU A 812 -2.84 0.16 16.52
CA LEU A 812 -2.44 -1.04 17.28
C LEU A 812 -2.44 -2.27 16.35
N GLY A 813 -1.48 -2.21 15.43
CA GLY A 813 -0.97 -3.26 14.59
C GLY A 813 0.44 -2.82 14.22
N SER A 814 1.42 -3.54 14.73
CA SER A 814 2.87 -3.53 14.43
C SER A 814 3.87 -2.68 15.23
N ASP A 815 3.60 -1.49 15.78
CA ASP A 815 4.67 -0.63 16.36
C ASP A 815 4.45 -0.10 17.79
N LEU A 816 4.60 -0.98 18.79
CA LEU A 816 5.03 -0.56 20.14
C LEU A 816 6.43 -1.14 20.39
N PRO A 817 7.43 -0.32 20.79
CA PRO A 817 8.65 -0.84 21.37
C PRO A 817 8.27 -1.68 22.58
N CYS A 818 8.87 -2.86 22.64
CA CYS A 818 8.83 -3.79 23.74
C CYS A 818 8.92 -3.06 25.08
N CYS A 819 8.10 -3.48 26.05
CA CYS A 819 8.44 -3.34 27.47
C CYS A 819 9.69 -4.22 27.73
N THR A 820 10.86 -3.74 27.31
CA THR A 820 12.12 -4.04 27.95
C THR A 820 12.34 -2.93 28.95
N SER A 821 12.38 -3.28 30.22
CA SER A 821 12.89 -2.40 31.26
C SER A 821 14.30 -1.95 30.88
N VAL A 822 14.44 -0.70 30.42
CA VAL A 822 15.67 0.05 30.63
C VAL A 822 15.42 0.87 31.89
N HIS A 823 16.03 0.44 33.00
CA HIS A 823 16.13 1.26 34.20
C HIS A 823 16.69 2.64 33.80
N ARG A 824 15.87 3.68 33.92
CA ARG A 824 16.35 5.04 34.12
C ARG A 824 16.12 5.40 35.58
N PRO A 825 17.16 5.73 36.35
CA PRO A 825 16.95 6.37 37.64
C PRO A 825 16.42 7.78 37.35
N ASN A 826 15.30 8.13 37.99
CA ASN A 826 14.67 9.45 37.96
C ASN A 826 13.87 9.81 36.69
N GLY A 827 12.61 9.37 36.64
CA GLY A 827 11.60 9.89 35.72
C GLY A 827 10.22 9.29 36.02
N HIS A 828 9.25 10.13 36.37
CA HIS A 828 7.88 9.72 36.74
C HIS A 828 7.24 8.72 35.75
N PRO A 829 6.50 7.69 36.24
CA PRO A 829 5.85 6.71 35.38
C PRO A 829 4.78 7.37 34.50
N ARG A 830 4.90 7.21 33.18
CA ARG A 830 3.94 7.70 32.19
C ARG A 830 2.59 6.99 32.36
N ARG A 831 1.53 7.79 32.49
CA ARG A 831 0.10 7.43 32.53
C ARG A 831 -0.39 6.71 31.26
N VAL A 832 -0.03 5.43 31.06
CA VAL A 832 -0.57 4.62 29.94
C VAL A 832 -1.43 3.44 30.41
N HIS A 833 -1.41 3.10 31.70
CA HIS A 833 -2.19 1.96 32.21
C HIS A 833 -3.35 2.32 33.14
N ALA A 834 -3.70 3.59 33.38
CA ALA A 834 -4.67 3.96 34.43
C ALA A 834 -6.12 4.18 33.96
N ALA A 835 -6.46 3.91 32.69
CA ALA A 835 -7.76 4.31 32.12
C ALA A 835 -8.69 3.14 31.72
N LEU A 836 -8.28 1.87 31.87
CA LEU A 836 -9.03 0.77 31.26
C LEU A 836 -10.20 0.20 32.08
N LEU A 837 -10.36 0.58 33.36
CA LEU A 837 -11.52 0.20 34.20
C LEU A 837 -11.86 1.28 35.26
N ARG A 838 -11.66 2.57 34.96
CA ARG A 838 -12.18 3.66 35.81
C ARG A 838 -13.51 4.14 35.27
N VAL A 839 -14.56 3.38 35.57
CA VAL A 839 -15.90 3.94 35.62
C VAL A 839 -16.28 3.87 37.09
N ASP A 840 -15.87 4.89 37.85
CA ASP A 840 -16.63 5.22 39.05
C ASP A 840 -17.95 5.78 38.52
N GLY A 841 -19.05 5.09 38.84
CA GLY A 841 -20.37 5.44 38.36
C GLY A 841 -20.75 6.86 38.78
N THR A 842 -20.54 7.83 37.89
CA THR A 842 -21.20 9.13 37.84
C THR A 842 -20.89 9.79 36.50
N ALA A 843 -21.80 9.65 35.53
CA ALA A 843 -22.07 10.66 34.50
C ALA A 843 -23.31 10.23 33.72
N GLU A 844 -24.40 10.99 33.89
CA GLU A 844 -25.51 11.14 32.94
C GLU A 844 -25.01 11.61 31.56
#